data_AF-A0A1F8S1J1-F1
#
_entry.id   AF-A0A1F8S1J1-F1
#
_cell.length_a   1.000
_cell.length_b   1.000
_cell.length_c   1.000
_cell.angle_alpha   90.00
_cell.angle_beta   90.00
_cell.angle_gamma   90.00
#
_symmetry.space_group_name_H-M   'P 1'
#
loop_
_entity.id
_entity.type
_entity.pdbx_description
1 polymer ?
#
loop_
_entity_poly.entity_id
_entity_poly.type
_entity_poly.pdbx_seq_one_letter_code
_entity_poly.pdbx_strand_id
1 'polypeptide(L)'
;MVRPRHADGLVTNARTLAPQTPTVPAHGRDRLAALLVAVLAAVLMAAFAAGTARAAPQVLVPACDGVNIRTAASTSATIRVRLGLANSVTVSGTVTGSSWGTSCPTWKSGSTWYTVSHINGTSVASLYGVSTLYAATGVLKAQAASPTSTSTPTPGAAASPAPTSTAAPATPTPTTASASTPPAAVVLAPACDGVNIRTSTSTSSSIRVRLGRNATVTVSGTVAGSAWSTVCPTSKSGSGWYRVTHVNGTSVTALYGVSILYAATGVLTTPPASFGTGLTALGPATTFSGRGYGHGVGLSQYGARGRALAGQTAAQILAHYYAGTTIGSIPVETRIRVLVLDDFSPTVTNPVTIYGRGGAWTVTGVPGELPADARLRLFAPTAASPAWRLLVEAAGGDVLHDSPTSPDVRVSGTTTATTFQLSSKASLYHLYRGTLRVLATGSTVDVIDELPLESYLRGVVPAEMPSSWPLEARTAQAIAARSYAASRLHPSTGTFDVYDDTRSQVYGGVRREQAAADAVIAATAGQVLRSGTSLVNALFHSTGGGATEHNENAFVSSSGTKVASAVSYLRGSSDRDPAGIAYDAGAPYAIWQTRSYTIAELSAIFGKDARTAVGTLSGLDLRNRGVSGRLISVTLVGSGGTRTVSGAVFVAVFNAGRPAGDAPLRGTLLDVRPVP
;
A
#
# COMPACT_ATOMS: atom_id res chain seq x y z
N MET A 1 -42.17 -39.93 -15.24
CA MET A 1 -41.93 -41.30 -14.73
C MET A 1 -42.03 -41.23 -13.20
N VAL A 2 -43.22 -41.45 -12.65
CA VAL A 2 -43.73 -42.72 -12.05
C VAL A 2 -43.15 -42.95 -10.64
N ARG A 3 -44.05 -42.69 -9.66
CA ARG A 3 -44.15 -43.08 -8.22
C ARG A 3 -44.15 -44.62 -8.03
N PRO A 4 -44.26 -45.26 -6.82
CA PRO A 4 -44.87 -44.82 -5.52
C PRO A 4 -44.18 -45.30 -4.20
N ARG A 5 -44.47 -44.69 -3.02
CA ARG A 5 -45.28 -45.13 -1.81
C ARG A 5 -44.87 -46.48 -1.19
N HIS A 6 -44.81 -46.71 0.14
CA HIS A 6 -45.71 -46.51 1.31
C HIS A 6 -44.85 -46.46 2.61
N ALA A 7 -45.12 -45.77 3.72
CA ALA A 7 -46.28 -45.59 4.62
C ALA A 7 -46.41 -46.66 5.74
N ASP A 8 -46.83 -46.16 6.92
CA ASP A 8 -47.26 -46.81 8.19
C ASP A 8 -46.15 -47.11 9.23
N GLY A 9 -46.27 -46.83 10.53
CA GLY A 9 -47.34 -46.23 11.34
C GLY A 9 -47.12 -46.55 12.84
N LEU A 10 -47.12 -45.49 13.67
CA LEU A 10 -47.91 -45.36 14.92
C LEU A 10 -47.58 -46.16 16.21
N VAL A 11 -47.54 -45.40 17.33
CA VAL A 11 -48.24 -45.63 18.63
C VAL A 11 -47.44 -46.04 19.90
N THR A 12 -47.33 -45.02 20.79
CA THR A 12 -47.56 -44.94 22.26
C THR A 12 -46.53 -45.33 23.33
N ASN A 13 -46.13 -44.29 24.08
CA ASN A 13 -46.25 -44.03 25.54
C ASN A 13 -45.95 -45.10 26.60
N ALA A 14 -45.00 -44.78 27.50
CA ALA A 14 -45.14 -44.71 28.97
C ALA A 14 -43.76 -44.33 29.59
N ARG A 15 -43.56 -43.17 30.27
CA ARG A 15 -43.65 -42.95 31.74
C ARG A 15 -43.19 -44.18 32.56
N THR A 16 -42.20 -44.13 33.47
CA THR A 16 -42.17 -43.35 34.73
C THR A 16 -40.85 -43.53 35.50
N LEU A 17 -40.45 -42.46 36.22
CA LEU A 17 -39.86 -42.37 37.58
C LEU A 17 -38.50 -43.02 37.96
N ALA A 18 -37.62 -42.14 38.45
CA ALA A 18 -36.44 -42.34 39.34
C ALA A 18 -36.86 -42.89 40.74
N PRO A 19 -35.99 -43.08 41.78
CA PRO A 19 -34.56 -42.70 41.96
C PRO A 19 -33.67 -43.75 42.70
N GLN A 20 -32.37 -43.46 42.88
CA GLN A 20 -31.56 -43.54 44.13
C GLN A 20 -30.05 -43.79 43.90
N THR A 21 -29.24 -43.03 44.63
CA THR A 21 -27.77 -42.95 44.82
C THR A 21 -27.25 -44.05 45.77
N PRO A 22 -25.95 -44.13 46.18
CA PRO A 22 -24.63 -43.86 45.55
C PRO A 22 -23.64 -45.06 45.75
N THR A 23 -22.41 -45.00 45.23
CA THR A 23 -21.13 -45.31 45.95
C THR A 23 -19.92 -45.37 45.00
N VAL A 24 -18.81 -44.80 45.46
CA VAL A 24 -17.47 -44.84 44.85
C VAL A 24 -16.68 -46.01 45.46
N PRO A 25 -15.79 -46.65 44.69
CA PRO A 25 -14.44 -46.86 45.22
C PRO A 25 -13.34 -46.39 44.26
N ALA A 26 -12.33 -45.80 44.86
CA ALA A 26 -11.08 -45.39 44.24
C ALA A 26 -10.22 -46.62 43.91
N HIS A 27 -9.66 -46.68 42.70
CA HIS A 27 -8.26 -47.01 42.41
C HIS A 27 -8.03 -46.98 40.89
N GLY A 28 -7.26 -45.99 40.43
CA GLY A 28 -6.91 -45.89 39.00
C GLY A 28 -6.07 -44.67 38.62
N ARG A 29 -5.43 -43.99 39.57
CA ARG A 29 -4.54 -42.85 39.30
C ARG A 29 -3.07 -43.23 39.04
N ASP A 30 -2.68 -44.47 39.31
CA ASP A 30 -1.26 -44.88 39.22
C ASP A 30 -0.83 -45.48 37.87
N ARG A 31 -1.75 -45.73 36.93
CA ARG A 31 -1.37 -46.27 35.61
C ARG A 31 -1.11 -45.21 34.54
N LEU A 32 -1.62 -43.98 34.70
CA LEU A 32 -1.33 -42.88 33.77
C LEU A 32 0.00 -42.18 34.06
N ALA A 33 0.42 -42.09 35.33
CA ALA A 33 1.69 -41.47 35.68
C ALA A 33 2.90 -42.33 35.22
N ALA A 34 2.79 -43.66 35.33
CA ALA A 34 3.85 -44.58 34.88
C ALA A 34 4.01 -44.61 33.34
N LEU A 35 2.92 -44.44 32.58
CA LEU A 35 2.99 -44.37 31.11
C LEU A 35 3.61 -43.05 30.63
N LEU A 36 3.37 -41.93 31.32
CA LEU A 36 3.95 -40.63 30.95
C LEU A 36 5.47 -40.56 31.24
N VAL A 37 5.95 -41.20 32.30
CA VAL A 37 7.39 -41.20 32.64
C VAL A 37 8.18 -42.11 31.70
N ALA A 38 7.63 -43.25 31.28
CA ALA A 38 8.28 -44.15 30.32
C ALA A 38 8.38 -43.53 28.90
N VAL A 39 7.36 -42.78 28.47
CA VAL A 39 7.39 -42.06 27.19
C VAL A 39 8.35 -40.87 27.24
N LEU A 40 8.46 -40.16 28.37
CA LEU A 40 9.45 -39.08 28.52
C LEU A 40 10.90 -39.60 28.55
N ALA A 41 11.15 -40.77 29.16
CA ALA A 41 12.47 -41.39 29.19
C ALA A 41 12.90 -41.96 27.82
N ALA A 42 11.96 -42.51 27.03
CA ALA A 42 12.24 -42.97 25.67
C ALA A 42 12.50 -41.81 24.70
N VAL A 43 11.86 -40.66 24.89
CA VAL A 43 12.12 -39.43 24.11
C VAL A 43 13.44 -38.77 24.51
N LEU A 44 13.88 -38.89 25.77
CA LEU A 44 15.19 -38.39 26.22
C LEU A 44 16.37 -39.29 25.79
N MET A 45 16.19 -40.61 25.69
CA MET A 45 17.25 -41.56 25.32
C MET A 45 17.46 -41.69 23.80
N ALA A 46 16.50 -41.26 22.97
CA ALA A 46 16.69 -41.17 21.51
C ALA A 46 17.47 -39.91 21.07
N ALA A 47 17.84 -39.02 22.00
CA ALA A 47 18.59 -37.79 21.70
C ALA A 47 20.13 -37.97 21.73
N PHE A 48 20.64 -39.15 22.08
CA PHE A 48 22.08 -39.42 22.20
C PHE A 48 22.53 -40.69 21.48
N ALA A 49 22.19 -40.84 20.19
CA ALA A 49 22.89 -41.77 19.29
C ALA A 49 22.54 -41.50 17.82
N ALA A 50 22.92 -40.33 17.31
CA ALA A 50 23.08 -40.14 15.87
C ALA A 50 24.20 -39.12 15.65
N GLY A 51 25.43 -39.62 15.66
CA GLY A 51 26.54 -38.92 15.02
C GLY A 51 26.23 -38.81 13.54
N THR A 52 25.53 -37.74 13.16
CA THR A 52 25.29 -37.42 11.75
C THR A 52 26.57 -36.78 11.23
N ALA A 53 27.15 -37.39 10.20
CA ALA A 53 28.19 -36.76 9.42
C ALA A 53 27.74 -35.34 9.06
N ARG A 54 28.45 -34.33 9.58
CA ARG A 54 28.11 -32.92 9.40
C ARG A 54 28.29 -32.61 7.91
N ALA A 55 27.19 -32.51 7.18
CA ALA A 55 27.22 -32.09 5.78
C ALA A 55 28.00 -30.77 5.68
N ALA A 56 28.89 -30.68 4.69
CA ALA A 56 29.72 -29.50 4.49
C ALA A 56 28.82 -28.24 4.41
N PRO A 57 29.18 -27.12 5.08
CA PRO A 57 28.37 -25.90 5.04
C PRO A 57 28.14 -25.46 3.60
N GLN A 58 26.87 -25.29 3.22
CA GLN A 58 26.51 -24.90 1.86
C GLN A 58 26.26 -23.40 1.79
N VAL A 59 26.82 -22.73 0.79
CA VAL A 59 26.49 -21.32 0.48
C VAL A 59 25.32 -21.31 -0.48
N LEU A 60 24.22 -20.71 -0.04
CA LEU A 60 22.99 -20.54 -0.81
C LEU A 60 22.69 -19.06 -1.00
N VAL A 61 21.89 -18.74 -2.01
CA VAL A 61 21.42 -17.37 -2.27
C VAL A 61 19.90 -17.32 -2.18
N PRO A 62 19.30 -16.17 -1.83
CA PRO A 62 17.87 -15.95 -1.93
C PRO A 62 17.32 -16.30 -3.32
N ALA A 63 16.22 -17.04 -3.36
CA ALA A 63 15.56 -17.40 -4.60
C ALA A 63 14.70 -16.25 -5.16
N CYS A 64 14.37 -15.25 -4.33
CA CYS A 64 13.73 -13.99 -4.67
C CYS A 64 14.19 -12.89 -3.68
N ASP A 65 13.79 -11.64 -3.91
CA ASP A 65 14.02 -10.57 -2.93
C ASP A 65 13.08 -10.68 -1.71
N GLY A 66 13.61 -10.35 -0.53
CA GLY A 66 12.82 -10.28 0.72
C GLY A 66 12.73 -11.60 1.49
N VAL A 67 13.69 -12.50 1.33
CA VAL A 67 13.73 -13.78 2.05
C VAL A 67 13.89 -13.55 3.55
N ASN A 68 12.91 -14.03 4.32
CA ASN A 68 12.87 -13.87 5.78
C ASN A 68 13.84 -14.84 6.47
N ILE A 69 14.77 -14.28 7.26
CA ILE A 69 15.63 -15.01 8.19
C ILE A 69 15.10 -14.79 9.61
N ARG A 70 14.77 -15.86 10.31
CA ARG A 70 13.98 -15.85 11.55
C ARG A 70 14.77 -16.36 12.75
N THR A 71 14.29 -16.00 13.92
CA THR A 71 14.82 -16.43 15.22
C THR A 71 14.58 -17.89 15.55
N ALA A 72 13.54 -18.50 14.98
CA ALA A 72 13.21 -19.92 15.14
C ALA A 72 12.65 -20.48 13.83
N ALA A 73 12.62 -21.80 13.71
CA ALA A 73 12.03 -22.55 12.59
C ALA A 73 10.49 -22.47 12.60
N SER A 74 9.94 -21.25 12.53
CA SER A 74 8.50 -21.01 12.54
C SER A 74 8.12 -19.75 11.77
N THR A 75 6.98 -19.77 11.07
CA THR A 75 6.43 -18.62 10.35
C THR A 75 5.92 -17.51 11.28
N SER A 76 5.65 -17.82 12.54
CA SER A 76 5.30 -16.84 13.58
C SER A 76 6.53 -16.25 14.29
N ALA A 77 7.71 -16.84 14.12
CA ALA A 77 8.93 -16.38 14.79
C ALA A 77 9.42 -15.05 14.25
N THR A 78 9.99 -14.21 15.12
CA THR A 78 10.50 -12.88 14.76
C THR A 78 11.50 -12.97 13.62
N ILE A 79 11.31 -12.13 12.61
CA ILE A 79 12.22 -11.97 11.48
C ILE A 79 13.38 -11.09 11.96
N ARG A 80 14.61 -11.60 11.90
CA ARG A 80 15.81 -10.84 12.26
C ARG A 80 16.33 -10.01 11.10
N VAL A 81 16.25 -10.54 9.88
CA VAL A 81 16.68 -9.82 8.68
C VAL A 81 15.93 -10.35 7.47
N ARG A 82 15.74 -9.49 6.46
CA ARG A 82 15.24 -9.87 5.14
C ARG A 82 16.34 -9.70 4.11
N LEU A 83 16.60 -10.75 3.34
CA LEU A 83 17.69 -10.80 2.38
C LEU A 83 17.18 -10.60 0.96
N GLY A 84 17.94 -9.85 0.17
CA GLY A 84 17.73 -9.66 -1.27
C GLY A 84 18.63 -10.57 -2.12
N LEU A 85 18.44 -10.56 -3.43
CA LEU A 85 19.11 -11.43 -4.39
C LEU A 85 20.65 -11.30 -4.41
N ALA A 86 21.17 -10.16 -3.97
CA ALA A 86 22.62 -9.92 -3.86
C ALA A 86 23.25 -10.53 -2.59
N ASN A 87 22.45 -11.07 -1.68
CA ASN A 87 22.94 -11.69 -0.45
C ASN A 87 23.29 -13.16 -0.62
N SER A 88 24.16 -13.66 0.25
CA SER A 88 24.43 -15.09 0.42
C SER A 88 24.23 -15.51 1.86
N VAL A 89 23.91 -16.78 2.07
CA VAL A 89 23.80 -17.39 3.41
C VAL A 89 24.55 -18.70 3.45
N THR A 90 25.27 -18.94 4.54
CA THR A 90 25.89 -20.23 4.80
C THR A 90 25.00 -21.05 5.70
N VAL A 91 24.45 -22.14 5.16
CA VAL A 91 23.58 -23.06 5.89
C VAL A 91 24.40 -24.24 6.43
N SER A 92 24.07 -24.67 7.65
CA SER A 92 24.80 -25.72 8.38
C SER A 92 24.00 -27.01 8.56
N GLY A 93 22.75 -27.03 8.08
CA GLY A 93 21.84 -28.16 8.16
C GLY A 93 20.39 -27.74 7.94
N THR A 94 19.48 -28.69 8.15
CA THR A 94 18.03 -28.47 8.13
C THR A 94 17.38 -28.97 9.41
N VAL A 95 16.24 -28.37 9.77
CA VAL A 95 15.40 -28.77 10.90
C VAL A 95 13.93 -28.77 10.48
N THR A 96 13.11 -29.58 11.15
CA THR A 96 11.65 -29.53 11.00
C THR A 96 11.08 -28.47 11.94
N GLY A 97 10.16 -27.66 11.43
CA GLY A 97 9.54 -26.55 12.15
C GLY A 97 8.07 -26.36 11.76
N SER A 98 7.54 -25.16 11.96
CA SER A 98 6.16 -24.86 11.53
C SER A 98 6.01 -25.02 10.01
N SER A 99 4.79 -25.30 9.56
CA SER A 99 4.46 -25.25 8.13
C SER A 99 4.65 -23.82 7.59
N TRP A 100 5.10 -23.75 6.34
CA TRP A 100 5.27 -22.52 5.58
C TRP A 100 4.79 -22.70 4.15
N GLY A 101 4.29 -21.62 3.57
CA GLY A 101 3.92 -21.51 2.15
C GLY A 101 4.43 -20.18 1.61
N THR A 102 4.94 -20.18 0.38
CA THR A 102 5.55 -19.00 -0.23
C THR A 102 5.43 -19.04 -1.74
N SER A 103 5.22 -17.89 -2.39
CA SER A 103 5.24 -17.74 -3.85
C SER A 103 6.62 -17.38 -4.42
N CYS A 104 7.68 -17.48 -3.61
CA CYS A 104 9.04 -17.10 -3.94
C CYS A 104 9.89 -18.30 -4.40
N PRO A 105 10.36 -18.38 -5.67
CA PRO A 105 9.96 -17.62 -6.87
C PRO A 105 8.70 -18.19 -7.55
N THR A 106 8.27 -19.38 -7.15
CA THR A 106 7.00 -20.02 -7.52
C THR A 106 6.36 -20.57 -6.24
N TRP A 107 5.07 -20.92 -6.28
CA TRP A 107 4.40 -21.45 -5.09
C TRP A 107 5.07 -22.74 -4.59
N LYS A 108 5.55 -22.71 -3.35
CA LYS A 108 6.14 -23.84 -2.64
C LYS A 108 5.65 -23.85 -1.20
N SER A 109 5.55 -25.02 -0.62
CA SER A 109 5.22 -25.19 0.79
C SER A 109 5.99 -26.36 1.39
N GLY A 110 6.14 -26.36 2.71
CA GLY A 110 6.84 -27.39 3.44
C GLY A 110 6.88 -27.09 4.94
N SER A 111 7.62 -27.91 5.69
CA SER A 111 7.85 -27.74 7.13
C SER A 111 9.33 -27.73 7.49
N THR A 112 10.22 -27.79 6.50
CA THR A 112 11.67 -27.86 6.69
C THR A 112 12.31 -26.47 6.61
N TRP A 113 13.28 -26.20 7.47
CA TRP A 113 13.97 -24.92 7.59
C TRP A 113 15.48 -25.14 7.59
N TYR A 114 16.24 -24.30 6.91
CA TYR A 114 17.69 -24.25 7.00
C TYR A 114 18.14 -23.60 8.31
N THR A 115 19.23 -24.10 8.89
CA THR A 115 19.98 -23.43 9.97
C THR A 115 21.06 -22.54 9.36
N VAL A 116 20.88 -21.23 9.47
CA VAL A 116 21.75 -20.19 8.91
C VAL A 116 22.81 -19.80 9.95
N SER A 117 24.07 -19.95 9.56
CA SER A 117 25.24 -19.67 10.40
C SER A 117 25.97 -18.38 10.00
N HIS A 118 25.91 -17.99 8.73
CA HIS A 118 26.54 -16.77 8.22
C HIS A 118 25.64 -16.09 7.20
N ILE A 119 25.75 -14.77 7.09
CA ILE A 119 25.11 -13.94 6.08
C ILE A 119 26.19 -13.07 5.44
N ASN A 120 26.33 -13.13 4.13
CA ASN A 120 27.39 -12.44 3.35
C ASN A 120 28.81 -12.68 3.90
N GLY A 121 29.08 -13.89 4.40
CA GLY A 121 30.39 -14.26 4.97
C GLY A 121 30.59 -13.87 6.44
N THR A 122 29.72 -13.06 7.04
CA THR A 122 29.80 -12.71 8.47
C THR A 122 28.91 -13.62 9.31
N SER A 123 29.42 -14.08 10.46
CA SER A 123 28.66 -15.00 11.32
C SER A 123 27.42 -14.34 11.93
N VAL A 124 26.33 -15.11 12.09
CA VAL A 124 25.11 -14.60 12.73
C VAL A 124 25.32 -14.30 14.22
N ALA A 125 26.33 -14.92 14.84
CA ALA A 125 26.77 -14.59 16.19
C ALA A 125 27.33 -13.17 16.28
N SER A 126 28.16 -12.77 15.31
CA SER A 126 28.69 -11.40 15.26
C SER A 126 27.64 -10.37 14.85
N LEU A 127 26.70 -10.73 13.97
CA LEU A 127 25.68 -9.80 13.47
C LEU A 127 24.52 -9.60 14.45
N TYR A 128 24.12 -10.65 15.17
CA TYR A 128 22.85 -10.68 15.91
C TYR A 128 22.95 -11.31 17.31
N GLY A 129 24.15 -11.68 17.77
CA GLY A 129 24.35 -12.26 19.10
C GLY A 129 23.73 -13.65 19.30
N VAL A 130 23.38 -14.35 18.22
CA VAL A 130 22.78 -15.69 18.26
C VAL A 130 23.61 -16.69 17.47
N SER A 131 23.61 -17.96 17.89
CA SER A 131 24.41 -19.00 17.24
C SER A 131 23.82 -19.51 15.92
N THR A 132 22.52 -19.34 15.70
CA THR A 132 21.82 -19.81 14.50
C THR A 132 20.56 -18.99 14.24
N LEU A 133 20.24 -18.78 12.97
CA LEU A 133 18.95 -18.28 12.49
C LEU A 133 18.31 -19.28 11.51
N TYR A 134 17.07 -19.05 11.10
CA TYR A 134 16.30 -20.02 10.32
C TYR A 134 15.68 -19.42 9.06
N ALA A 135 15.78 -20.14 7.95
CA ALA A 135 15.15 -19.77 6.68
C ALA A 135 14.33 -20.96 6.15
N ALA A 136 13.15 -20.72 5.57
CA ALA A 136 12.40 -21.82 4.94
C ALA A 136 13.22 -22.43 3.78
N THR A 137 13.19 -23.75 3.58
CA THR A 137 14.05 -24.36 2.56
C THR A 137 13.65 -23.99 1.14
N GLY A 138 12.38 -23.65 0.89
CA GLY A 138 11.87 -23.29 -0.43
C GLY A 138 12.26 -21.90 -0.93
N VAL A 139 12.84 -21.04 -0.08
CA VAL A 139 13.17 -19.64 -0.42
C VAL A 139 14.65 -19.39 -0.71
N LEU A 140 15.49 -20.42 -0.63
CA LEU A 140 16.91 -20.36 -0.97
C LEU A 140 17.23 -21.33 -2.12
N LYS A 141 18.23 -21.00 -2.93
CA LYS A 141 18.71 -21.83 -4.03
C LYS A 141 20.23 -21.91 -4.04
N ALA A 142 20.76 -22.96 -4.67
CA ALA A 142 22.20 -23.09 -4.89
C ALA A 142 22.73 -21.89 -5.68
N GLN A 143 23.89 -21.38 -5.29
CA GLN A 143 24.61 -20.37 -6.05
C GLN A 143 25.15 -21.02 -7.34
N ALA A 144 24.82 -20.45 -8.50
CA ALA A 144 25.38 -20.93 -9.77
C ALA A 144 26.90 -20.73 -9.75
N ALA A 145 27.67 -21.75 -10.16
CA ALA A 145 29.10 -21.61 -10.33
C ALA A 145 29.36 -20.53 -11.39
N SER A 146 30.16 -19.51 -11.05
CA SER A 146 30.64 -18.56 -12.07
C SER A 146 31.57 -19.29 -13.04
N PRO A 147 31.51 -18.99 -14.35
CA PRO A 147 32.49 -19.52 -15.29
C PRO A 147 33.88 -19.02 -14.89
N THR A 148 34.80 -19.95 -14.70
CA THR A 148 36.21 -19.70 -14.44
C THR A 148 36.79 -18.88 -15.58
N SER A 149 37.20 -17.65 -15.31
CA SER A 149 37.92 -16.83 -16.30
C SER A 149 39.34 -17.36 -16.44
N THR A 150 39.62 -17.99 -17.57
CA THR A 150 40.97 -18.33 -18.05
C THR A 150 41.75 -17.04 -18.29
N SER A 151 42.79 -16.79 -17.49
CA SER A 151 43.79 -15.76 -17.77
C SER A 151 44.91 -16.36 -18.62
N THR A 152 45.04 -15.90 -19.87
CA THR A 152 46.22 -16.12 -20.70
C THR A 152 47.16 -14.91 -20.56
N PRO A 153 48.49 -15.10 -20.40
CA PRO A 153 49.41 -14.05 -19.99
C PRO A 153 50.08 -13.36 -21.19
N THR A 154 50.45 -12.08 -21.02
CA THR A 154 51.49 -11.43 -21.83
C THR A 154 52.37 -10.55 -20.93
N PRO A 155 53.70 -10.51 -21.12
CA PRO A 155 54.68 -10.28 -20.06
C PRO A 155 55.27 -8.85 -20.01
N GLY A 156 55.56 -8.41 -18.77
CA GLY A 156 56.92 -8.04 -18.33
C GLY A 156 57.54 -6.70 -18.73
N ALA A 157 57.64 -5.78 -17.76
CA ALA A 157 58.81 -4.91 -17.46
C ALA A 157 58.36 -3.82 -16.47
N ALA A 158 59.11 -3.30 -15.50
CA ALA A 158 60.34 -3.61 -14.79
C ALA A 158 60.31 -2.65 -13.56
N ALA A 159 61.02 -2.99 -12.49
CA ALA A 159 60.88 -2.39 -11.17
C ALA A 159 61.62 -1.05 -10.94
N SER A 160 61.00 -0.17 -10.13
CA SER A 160 61.54 0.81 -9.13
C SER A 160 62.67 1.81 -9.53
N PRO A 161 62.98 2.90 -8.77
CA PRO A 161 62.61 3.22 -7.38
C PRO A 161 62.19 4.69 -7.09
N ALA A 162 62.02 4.98 -5.79
CA ALA A 162 61.56 6.19 -5.09
C ALA A 162 62.26 7.53 -5.43
N PRO A 163 61.64 8.70 -5.11
CA PRO A 163 62.32 9.98 -5.17
C PRO A 163 62.86 10.44 -3.80
N THR A 164 64.16 10.75 -3.79
CA THR A 164 64.86 11.58 -2.80
C THR A 164 64.64 13.07 -3.04
N SER A 165 64.72 13.83 -1.94
CA SER A 165 64.66 15.30 -1.85
C SER A 165 65.71 16.03 -2.68
N THR A 166 65.38 17.19 -3.27
CA THR A 166 66.30 18.35 -3.40
C THR A 166 65.52 19.66 -3.52
N ALA A 167 66.20 20.74 -3.14
CA ALA A 167 65.77 22.07 -2.74
C ALA A 167 65.18 23.01 -3.81
N ALA A 168 64.69 24.13 -3.29
CA ALA A 168 64.11 25.32 -3.93
C ALA A 168 64.94 25.94 -5.07
N PRO A 169 64.31 26.80 -5.89
CA PRO A 169 64.71 28.21 -5.78
C PRO A 169 63.57 29.25 -5.94
N ALA A 170 63.86 30.41 -5.33
CA ALA A 170 63.58 31.79 -5.72
C ALA A 170 62.14 32.29 -5.97
N THR A 171 61.77 33.26 -5.13
CA THR A 171 60.72 34.26 -5.23
C THR A 171 60.78 35.09 -6.52
N PRO A 172 59.61 35.48 -7.08
CA PRO A 172 59.46 36.84 -7.58
C PRO A 172 58.27 37.60 -6.95
N THR A 173 58.50 38.90 -6.84
CA THR A 173 57.69 40.02 -6.32
C THR A 173 56.33 40.17 -7.06
N PRO A 174 55.31 40.84 -6.49
CA PRO A 174 53.91 40.62 -6.84
C PRO A 174 53.49 41.39 -8.09
N THR A 175 52.92 40.68 -9.06
CA THR A 175 52.19 41.29 -10.18
C THR A 175 50.70 41.26 -9.88
N THR A 176 50.08 42.40 -10.10
CA THR A 176 48.67 42.76 -9.94
C THR A 176 47.67 41.65 -10.31
N ALA A 177 46.75 41.40 -9.37
CA ALA A 177 45.63 40.48 -9.51
C ALA A 177 44.71 40.89 -10.67
N SER A 178 44.65 40.06 -11.70
CA SER A 178 43.52 40.02 -12.63
C SER A 178 42.55 38.98 -12.11
N ALA A 179 41.28 39.37 -11.91
CA ALA A 179 40.24 38.57 -11.31
C ALA A 179 40.00 37.27 -12.09
N SER A 180 40.50 36.14 -11.55
CA SER A 180 40.12 34.81 -12.02
C SER A 180 38.69 34.53 -11.60
N THR A 181 37.81 34.27 -12.58
CA THR A 181 36.47 33.73 -12.39
C THR A 181 36.45 32.64 -11.32
N PRO A 182 35.58 32.70 -10.29
CA PRO A 182 35.52 31.66 -9.27
C PRO A 182 35.17 30.30 -9.93
N PRO A 183 35.73 29.19 -9.43
CA PRO A 183 35.45 27.86 -9.98
C PRO A 183 33.93 27.61 -9.96
N ALA A 184 33.43 27.04 -11.05
CA ALA A 184 32.01 26.78 -11.25
C ALA A 184 31.41 26.05 -10.04
N ALA A 185 30.33 26.61 -9.49
CA ALA A 185 29.64 26.01 -8.35
C ALA A 185 29.09 24.62 -8.72
N VAL A 186 29.33 23.61 -7.87
CA VAL A 186 28.95 22.23 -8.13
C VAL A 186 27.62 21.92 -7.44
N VAL A 187 26.66 21.33 -8.16
CA VAL A 187 25.40 20.85 -7.57
C VAL A 187 25.55 19.41 -7.13
N LEU A 188 25.24 19.14 -5.86
CA LEU A 188 25.29 17.83 -5.22
C LEU A 188 23.94 17.49 -4.57
N ALA A 189 23.72 16.22 -4.25
CA ALA A 189 22.56 15.77 -3.48
C ALA A 189 22.99 14.95 -2.25
N PRO A 190 22.18 14.91 -1.19
CA PRO A 190 22.41 14.00 -0.07
C PRO A 190 22.51 12.53 -0.53
N ALA A 191 23.58 11.85 -0.12
CA ALA A 191 23.78 10.43 -0.42
C ALA A 191 22.84 9.50 0.40
N CYS A 192 22.19 10.06 1.42
CA CYS A 192 21.18 9.44 2.27
C CYS A 192 20.22 10.52 2.80
N ASP A 193 19.14 10.10 3.46
CA ASP A 193 18.23 11.04 4.11
C ASP A 193 18.79 11.49 5.46
N GLY A 194 18.46 12.71 5.89
CA GLY A 194 18.90 13.24 7.17
C GLY A 194 20.31 13.85 7.19
N VAL A 195 20.85 14.21 6.02
CA VAL A 195 22.16 14.87 5.93
C VAL A 195 22.10 16.22 6.64
N ASN A 196 22.94 16.37 7.66
CA ASN A 196 23.01 17.57 8.49
C ASN A 196 23.77 18.69 7.76
N ILE A 197 23.11 19.83 7.60
CA ILE A 197 23.71 21.09 7.17
C ILE A 197 23.89 21.98 8.40
N ARG A 198 25.12 22.41 8.65
CA ARG A 198 25.55 23.00 9.92
C ARG A 198 26.04 24.43 9.77
N THR A 199 26.06 25.14 10.89
CA THR A 199 26.55 26.53 10.98
C THR A 199 28.06 26.67 10.89
N SER A 200 28.82 25.63 11.24
CA SER A 200 30.28 25.61 11.11
C SER A 200 30.78 24.22 10.75
N THR A 201 32.07 24.10 10.42
CA THR A 201 32.79 22.87 10.07
C THR A 201 33.06 21.96 11.29
N SER A 202 32.08 21.83 12.18
CA SER A 202 32.17 21.01 13.40
C SER A 202 30.94 20.12 13.58
N THR A 203 31.15 18.88 14.02
CA THR A 203 30.06 17.96 14.40
C THR A 203 29.30 18.39 15.65
N SER A 204 29.87 19.27 16.47
CA SER A 204 29.20 19.88 17.65
C SER A 204 28.41 21.14 17.33
N SER A 205 28.54 21.71 16.13
CA SER A 205 27.84 22.95 15.77
C SER A 205 26.37 22.73 15.45
N SER A 206 25.57 23.79 15.57
CA SER A 206 24.12 23.71 15.37
C SER A 206 23.77 23.29 13.95
N ILE A 207 22.84 22.34 13.85
CA ILE A 207 22.27 21.88 12.59
C ILE A 207 21.21 22.91 12.18
N ARG A 208 21.36 23.53 11.02
CA ARG A 208 20.37 24.48 10.48
C ARG A 208 19.27 23.77 9.72
N VAL A 209 19.61 22.75 8.95
CA VAL A 209 18.63 21.96 8.20
C VAL A 209 19.12 20.53 8.02
N ARG A 210 18.18 19.58 8.00
CA ARG A 210 18.43 18.18 7.63
C ARG A 210 17.82 17.93 6.26
N LEU A 211 18.63 17.45 5.33
CA LEU A 211 18.22 17.27 3.94
C LEU A 211 17.93 15.80 3.65
N GLY A 212 16.86 15.56 2.88
CA GLY A 212 16.56 14.25 2.28
C GLY A 212 17.23 14.07 0.92
N ARG A 213 17.28 12.83 0.41
CA ARG A 213 17.92 12.48 -0.88
C ARG A 213 17.38 13.21 -2.10
N ASN A 214 16.16 13.74 -2.01
CA ASN A 214 15.53 14.52 -3.08
C ASN A 214 15.93 15.99 -3.06
N ALA A 215 16.69 16.44 -2.05
CA ALA A 215 17.20 17.80 -1.98
C ALA A 215 18.44 17.98 -2.85
N THR A 216 18.68 19.21 -3.30
CA THR A 216 19.94 19.60 -3.95
C THR A 216 20.65 20.66 -3.12
N VAL A 217 21.97 20.66 -3.19
CA VAL A 217 22.80 21.71 -2.60
C VAL A 217 23.82 22.18 -3.62
N THR A 218 23.99 23.49 -3.70
CA THR A 218 25.07 24.09 -4.49
C THR A 218 26.24 24.34 -3.57
N VAL A 219 27.41 23.81 -3.91
CA VAL A 219 28.64 23.95 -3.13
C VAL A 219 29.67 24.79 -3.88
N SER A 220 30.36 25.66 -3.15
CA SER A 220 31.37 26.57 -3.71
C SER A 220 32.81 26.10 -3.45
N GLY A 221 32.98 24.88 -2.90
CA GLY A 221 34.29 24.31 -2.56
C GLY A 221 34.26 23.48 -1.28
N THR A 222 35.44 22.99 -0.88
CA THR A 222 35.64 22.22 0.36
C THR A 222 36.58 22.98 1.31
N VAL A 223 36.46 22.68 2.61
CA VAL A 223 37.27 23.24 3.70
C VAL A 223 37.50 22.16 4.76
N ALA A 224 38.65 22.19 5.45
CA ALA A 224 38.91 21.29 6.56
C ALA A 224 38.11 21.68 7.82
N GLY A 225 37.82 20.70 8.67
CA GLY A 225 37.10 20.91 9.93
C GLY A 225 37.23 19.72 10.88
N SER A 226 36.31 19.63 11.84
CA SER A 226 36.30 18.52 12.78
C SER A 226 36.14 17.18 12.06
N ALA A 227 36.71 16.14 12.64
CA ALA A 227 36.46 14.77 12.19
C ALA A 227 34.96 14.45 12.30
N TRP A 228 34.45 13.68 11.35
CA TRP A 228 33.09 13.17 11.31
C TRP A 228 33.12 11.69 10.89
N SER A 229 32.17 10.93 11.43
CA SER A 229 31.89 9.56 11.04
C SER A 229 30.38 9.38 11.00
N THR A 230 29.86 8.71 9.97
CA THR A 230 28.43 8.50 9.77
C THR A 230 28.17 7.33 8.82
N VAL A 231 26.93 6.84 8.81
CA VAL A 231 26.46 5.83 7.85
C VAL A 231 25.57 6.53 6.82
N CYS A 232 26.06 6.70 5.59
CA CYS A 232 25.37 7.47 4.54
C CYS A 232 25.91 7.21 3.12
N PRO A 233 25.41 6.20 2.37
CA PRO A 233 24.61 5.05 2.79
C PRO A 233 25.45 3.91 3.40
N THR A 234 26.76 3.90 3.16
CA THR A 234 27.74 3.03 3.82
C THR A 234 28.47 3.79 4.92
N SER A 235 29.23 3.09 5.78
CA SER A 235 30.08 3.74 6.77
C SER A 235 31.13 4.62 6.07
N LYS A 236 31.16 5.91 6.45
CA LYS A 236 32.06 6.91 5.90
C LYS A 236 32.60 7.77 7.04
N SER A 237 33.85 8.17 6.91
CA SER A 237 34.50 9.10 7.84
C SER A 237 35.44 10.04 7.10
N GLY A 238 35.68 11.21 7.67
CA GLY A 238 36.61 12.18 7.12
C GLY A 238 36.66 13.46 7.96
N SER A 239 37.36 14.46 7.45
CA SER A 239 37.50 15.79 8.08
C SER A 239 37.21 16.94 7.12
N GLY A 240 36.81 16.64 5.87
CA GLY A 240 36.44 17.62 4.87
C GLY A 240 34.98 18.04 4.96
N TRP A 241 34.70 19.32 4.69
CA TRP A 241 33.38 19.93 4.70
C TRP A 241 33.14 20.75 3.43
N TYR A 242 31.98 20.61 2.79
CA TYR A 242 31.52 21.46 1.69
C TYR A 242 31.04 22.81 2.21
N ARG A 243 31.36 23.89 1.48
CA ARG A 243 30.75 25.21 1.64
C ARG A 243 29.46 25.29 0.83
N VAL A 244 28.32 25.17 1.49
CA VAL A 244 26.98 25.17 0.89
C VAL A 244 26.49 26.61 0.74
N THR A 245 26.20 27.02 -0.50
CA THR A 245 25.71 28.36 -0.83
C THR A 245 24.22 28.38 -1.20
N HIS A 246 23.67 27.25 -1.65
CA HIS A 246 22.25 27.12 -1.95
C HIS A 246 21.70 25.78 -1.48
N VAL A 247 20.42 25.76 -1.11
CA VAL A 247 19.62 24.56 -0.85
C VAL A 247 18.39 24.61 -1.75
N ASN A 248 18.16 23.57 -2.53
CA ASN A 248 17.07 23.46 -3.50
C ASN A 248 16.98 24.67 -4.45
N GLY A 249 18.14 25.18 -4.89
CA GLY A 249 18.22 26.34 -5.80
C GLY A 249 18.02 27.71 -5.14
N THR A 250 17.69 27.79 -3.85
CA THR A 250 17.59 29.06 -3.11
C THR A 250 18.85 29.32 -2.30
N SER A 251 19.35 30.55 -2.28
CA SER A 251 20.58 30.88 -1.55
C SER A 251 20.39 30.72 -0.04
N VAL A 252 21.45 30.27 0.66
CA VAL A 252 21.41 30.15 2.12
C VAL A 252 21.31 31.51 2.81
N THR A 253 21.72 32.60 2.14
CA THR A 253 21.50 33.97 2.60
C THR A 253 20.01 34.29 2.69
N ALA A 254 19.25 33.95 1.65
CA ALA A 254 17.80 34.18 1.63
C ALA A 254 17.06 33.27 2.62
N LEU A 255 17.49 32.01 2.76
CA LEU A 255 16.83 31.03 3.64
C LEU A 255 17.14 31.23 5.12
N TYR A 256 18.37 31.60 5.45
CA TYR A 256 18.90 31.49 6.82
C TYR A 256 19.70 32.71 7.28
N GLY A 257 19.78 33.78 6.47
CA GLY A 257 20.49 35.01 6.83
C GLY A 257 22.01 34.86 6.95
N VAL A 258 22.59 33.75 6.49
CA VAL A 258 24.03 33.48 6.52
C VAL A 258 24.57 33.26 5.12
N SER A 259 25.81 33.64 4.87
CA SER A 259 26.41 33.52 3.52
C SER A 259 26.77 32.08 3.15
N ILE A 260 27.08 31.22 4.13
CA ILE A 260 27.55 29.84 3.93
C ILE A 260 27.07 28.93 5.06
N LEU A 261 26.71 27.69 4.70
CA LEU A 261 26.54 26.57 5.62
C LEU A 261 27.48 25.43 5.26
N TYR A 262 27.56 24.39 6.11
CA TYR A 262 28.54 23.32 5.97
C TYR A 262 27.94 21.92 5.99
N ALA A 263 28.41 21.05 5.09
CA ALA A 263 28.04 19.63 5.02
C ALA A 263 29.29 18.76 4.94
N ALA A 264 29.30 17.55 5.51
CA ALA A 264 30.45 16.64 5.40
C ALA A 264 30.72 16.19 3.94
N THR A 265 31.99 16.05 3.52
CA THR A 265 32.31 15.81 2.10
C THR A 265 31.99 14.41 1.58
N GLY A 266 31.71 13.43 2.45
CA GLY A 266 31.32 12.07 2.03
C GLY A 266 29.82 11.79 2.06
N VAL A 267 29.01 12.70 2.59
CA VAL A 267 27.55 12.51 2.72
C VAL A 267 26.75 13.13 1.59
N LEU A 268 27.44 13.82 0.68
CA LEU A 268 26.87 14.30 -0.58
C LEU A 268 27.45 13.48 -1.73
N THR A 269 26.62 13.24 -2.73
CA THR A 269 26.99 12.56 -3.96
C THR A 269 26.63 13.47 -5.13
N THR A 270 27.16 13.18 -6.32
CA THR A 270 26.53 13.68 -7.54
C THR A 270 25.04 13.31 -7.47
N PRO A 271 24.13 14.26 -7.74
CA PRO A 271 22.71 13.95 -7.73
C PRO A 271 22.50 12.72 -8.63
N PRO A 272 21.65 11.74 -8.24
CA PRO A 272 21.17 10.78 -9.23
C PRO A 272 20.70 11.61 -10.41
N ALA A 273 21.16 11.29 -11.62
CA ALA A 273 20.99 12.12 -12.81
C ALA A 273 19.62 12.78 -12.72
N SER A 274 19.60 14.08 -12.42
CA SER A 274 18.37 14.84 -12.29
C SER A 274 17.54 14.46 -13.50
N PHE A 275 16.26 14.12 -13.30
CA PHE A 275 15.32 13.91 -14.40
C PHE A 275 15.65 14.98 -15.44
N GLY A 276 16.16 14.53 -16.60
CA GLY A 276 17.03 15.34 -17.44
C GLY A 276 16.44 16.73 -17.66
N THR A 277 17.28 17.76 -17.75
CA THR A 277 16.83 19.14 -17.95
C THR A 277 16.23 19.42 -19.35
N GLY A 278 15.80 18.38 -20.08
CA GLY A 278 15.22 18.48 -21.41
C GLY A 278 14.14 17.44 -21.69
N LEU A 279 13.53 17.54 -22.88
CA LEU A 279 12.62 16.55 -23.43
C LEU A 279 13.25 15.16 -23.35
N THR A 280 12.51 14.15 -22.87
CA THR A 280 12.97 12.77 -22.96
C THR A 280 12.67 12.26 -24.36
N ALA A 281 13.68 12.29 -25.23
CA ALA A 281 13.62 11.62 -26.52
C ALA A 281 13.37 10.13 -26.29
N LEU A 282 12.37 9.57 -26.98
CA LEU A 282 12.08 8.16 -26.85
C LEU A 282 13.00 7.36 -27.78
N GLY A 283 13.62 6.31 -27.23
CA GLY A 283 14.38 5.34 -28.00
C GLY A 283 13.45 4.41 -28.82
N PRO A 284 14.01 3.42 -29.53
CA PRO A 284 13.23 2.47 -30.33
C PRO A 284 12.19 1.70 -29.50
N ALA A 285 12.45 1.52 -28.22
CA ALA A 285 11.49 1.01 -27.25
C ALA A 285 11.62 1.75 -25.90
N THR A 286 10.52 1.85 -25.17
CA THR A 286 10.41 2.56 -23.89
C THR A 286 9.76 1.67 -22.84
N THR A 287 10.39 1.58 -21.67
CA THR A 287 9.81 0.96 -20.47
C THR A 287 9.47 2.05 -19.48
N PHE A 288 8.28 2.01 -18.90
CA PHE A 288 7.94 2.87 -17.77
C PHE A 288 8.30 2.18 -16.46
N SER A 289 9.03 2.87 -15.60
CA SER A 289 9.32 2.46 -14.23
C SER A 289 8.60 3.39 -13.26
N GLY A 290 8.07 2.86 -12.17
CA GLY A 290 7.40 3.68 -11.19
C GLY A 290 7.42 3.10 -9.78
N ARG A 291 6.87 3.87 -8.86
CA ARG A 291 6.76 3.53 -7.44
C ARG A 291 5.36 3.85 -6.93
N GLY A 292 4.94 3.10 -5.93
CA GLY A 292 3.64 3.28 -5.29
C GLY A 292 2.44 2.94 -6.18
N TYR A 293 1.25 3.10 -5.62
CA TYR A 293 -0.03 2.82 -6.24
C TYR A 293 -1.10 3.76 -5.68
N GLY A 294 -1.73 4.54 -6.56
CA GLY A 294 -2.78 5.51 -6.24
C GLY A 294 -2.31 6.97 -6.35
N HIS A 295 -3.16 7.89 -5.91
CA HIS A 295 -2.97 9.33 -6.12
C HIS A 295 -1.92 9.98 -5.22
N GLY A 296 -1.55 9.34 -4.10
CA GLY A 296 -0.43 9.78 -3.25
C GLY A 296 -0.76 10.85 -2.21
N VAL A 297 -2.03 11.21 -2.01
CA VAL A 297 -2.43 12.29 -1.08
C VAL A 297 -3.03 11.68 0.18
N GLY A 298 -2.60 12.15 1.36
CA GLY A 298 -3.08 11.62 2.64
C GLY A 298 -2.49 10.25 2.98
N LEU A 299 -3.25 9.40 3.66
CA LEU A 299 -2.74 8.16 4.26
C LEU A 299 -2.33 7.13 3.20
N SER A 300 -1.07 6.70 3.22
CA SER A 300 -0.64 5.50 2.50
C SER A 300 -0.98 4.27 3.33
N GLN A 301 -1.79 3.34 2.81
CA GLN A 301 -2.17 2.12 3.52
C GLN A 301 -0.93 1.27 3.87
N TYR A 302 -0.07 1.00 2.88
CA TYR A 302 1.18 0.26 3.11
C TYR A 302 2.19 1.06 3.96
N GLY A 303 2.22 2.38 3.85
CA GLY A 303 3.03 3.22 4.71
C GLY A 303 2.57 3.17 6.17
N ALA A 304 1.26 3.26 6.43
CA ALA A 304 0.65 3.10 7.74
C ALA A 304 0.95 1.73 8.35
N ARG A 305 0.90 0.66 7.53
CA ARG A 305 1.35 -0.68 7.94
C ARG A 305 2.82 -0.68 8.36
N GLY A 306 3.70 -0.10 7.56
CA GLY A 306 5.13 0.00 7.87
C GLY A 306 5.42 0.78 9.15
N ARG A 307 4.72 1.91 9.34
CA ARG A 307 4.79 2.74 10.54
C ARG A 307 4.32 2.01 11.79
N ALA A 308 3.21 1.29 11.70
CA ALA A 308 2.72 0.45 12.79
C ALA A 308 3.70 -0.68 13.13
N LEU A 309 4.33 -1.30 12.12
CA LEU A 309 5.40 -2.29 12.33
C LEU A 309 6.65 -1.68 12.97
N ALA A 310 6.88 -0.39 12.77
CA ALA A 310 7.93 0.38 13.44
C ALA A 310 7.50 0.90 14.84
N GLY A 311 6.35 0.47 15.35
CA GLY A 311 5.89 0.79 16.71
C GLY A 311 5.14 2.11 16.85
N GLN A 312 4.77 2.78 15.75
CA GLN A 312 3.96 4.01 15.82
C GLN A 312 2.50 3.69 16.15
N THR A 313 1.90 4.50 17.03
CA THR A 313 0.47 4.43 17.36
C THR A 313 -0.40 4.98 16.23
N ALA A 314 -1.69 4.65 16.22
CA ALA A 314 -2.65 5.18 15.26
C ALA A 314 -2.68 6.71 15.26
N ALA A 315 -2.59 7.35 16.43
CA ALA A 315 -2.52 8.80 16.55
C ALA A 315 -1.25 9.38 15.88
N GLN A 316 -0.10 8.74 16.05
CA GLN A 316 1.15 9.15 15.39
C GLN A 316 1.09 8.97 13.87
N ILE A 317 0.49 7.86 13.42
CA ILE A 317 0.27 7.57 11.99
C ILE A 317 -0.64 8.63 11.37
N LEU A 318 -1.77 8.94 12.01
CA LEU A 318 -2.72 9.95 11.53
C LEU A 318 -2.08 11.35 11.55
N ALA A 319 -1.35 11.72 12.60
CA ALA A 319 -0.67 13.00 12.69
C ALA A 319 0.40 13.18 11.60
N HIS A 320 1.03 12.09 11.15
CA HIS A 320 1.96 12.14 10.02
C HIS A 320 1.25 12.43 8.69
N TYR A 321 0.15 11.72 8.40
CA TYR A 321 -0.54 11.84 7.11
C TYR A 321 -1.51 13.03 7.02
N TYR A 322 -1.99 13.53 8.16
CA TYR A 322 -2.94 14.62 8.28
C TYR A 322 -2.43 15.65 9.28
N ALA A 323 -1.31 16.29 8.94
CA ALA A 323 -0.62 17.23 9.84
C ALA A 323 -1.54 18.38 10.30
N GLY A 324 -1.43 18.74 11.59
CA GLY A 324 -2.22 19.81 12.18
C GLY A 324 -3.69 19.47 12.48
N THR A 325 -4.09 18.20 12.34
CA THR A 325 -5.43 17.73 12.72
C THR A 325 -5.47 17.18 14.13
N THR A 326 -6.68 17.08 14.68
CA THR A 326 -6.96 16.47 16.00
C THR A 326 -8.00 15.38 15.86
N ILE A 327 -8.01 14.42 16.79
CA ILE A 327 -9.09 13.43 16.86
C ILE A 327 -10.26 14.07 17.62
N GLY A 328 -11.42 14.14 16.97
CA GLY A 328 -12.70 14.52 17.55
C GLY A 328 -13.73 13.39 17.43
N SER A 329 -14.99 13.72 17.66
CA SER A 329 -16.10 12.77 17.60
C SER A 329 -17.31 13.31 16.84
N ILE A 330 -18.03 12.41 16.19
CA ILE A 330 -19.39 12.60 15.67
C ILE A 330 -20.35 11.63 16.36
N PRO A 331 -21.66 11.90 16.34
CA PRO A 331 -22.63 10.98 16.92
C PRO A 331 -22.62 9.62 16.21
N VAL A 332 -22.70 8.53 16.97
CA VAL A 332 -22.58 7.14 16.44
C VAL A 332 -23.78 6.75 15.57
N GLU A 333 -24.91 7.42 15.75
CA GLU A 333 -26.14 7.31 14.98
C GLU A 333 -26.09 8.06 13.64
N THR A 334 -25.00 8.77 13.34
CA THR A 334 -24.80 9.43 12.04
C THR A 334 -25.05 8.43 10.92
N ARG A 335 -25.89 8.80 9.95
CA ARG A 335 -26.25 7.96 8.81
C ARG A 335 -25.54 8.43 7.55
N ILE A 336 -25.35 7.50 6.63
CA ILE A 336 -24.80 7.74 5.30
C ILE A 336 -25.70 7.08 4.25
N ARG A 337 -25.74 7.68 3.07
CA ARG A 337 -26.49 7.19 1.90
C ARG A 337 -25.48 6.80 0.81
N VAL A 338 -25.46 5.53 0.40
CA VAL A 338 -24.47 5.02 -0.55
C VAL A 338 -25.15 4.62 -1.85
N LEU A 339 -24.74 5.19 -2.98
CA LEU A 339 -25.26 4.75 -4.29
C LEU A 339 -24.67 3.37 -4.64
N VAL A 340 -25.54 2.36 -4.70
CA VAL A 340 -25.16 0.95 -4.90
C VAL A 340 -25.67 0.37 -6.23
N LEU A 341 -26.55 1.08 -6.93
CA LEU A 341 -26.91 0.83 -8.32
C LEU A 341 -27.21 2.18 -8.96
N ASP A 342 -26.57 2.46 -10.08
CA ASP A 342 -26.49 3.77 -10.73
C ASP A 342 -27.12 3.66 -12.12
N ASP A 343 -28.09 4.51 -12.43
CA ASP A 343 -28.75 4.63 -13.76
C ASP A 343 -29.24 3.31 -14.37
N PHE A 344 -29.76 2.39 -13.55
CA PHE A 344 -30.25 1.10 -14.04
C PHE A 344 -31.53 1.28 -14.85
N SER A 345 -31.60 0.70 -16.05
CA SER A 345 -32.80 0.73 -16.90
C SER A 345 -33.59 -0.58 -16.78
N PRO A 346 -34.60 -0.67 -15.88
CA PRO A 346 -35.39 -1.88 -15.75
C PRO A 346 -36.23 -2.16 -16.99
N THR A 347 -36.37 -3.44 -17.32
CA THR A 347 -37.30 -3.92 -18.35
C THR A 347 -38.29 -4.91 -17.75
N VAL A 348 -39.31 -5.30 -18.52
CA VAL A 348 -40.27 -6.34 -18.09
C VAL A 348 -39.56 -7.66 -17.75
N THR A 349 -38.51 -8.01 -18.49
CA THR A 349 -37.74 -9.25 -18.30
C THR A 349 -36.56 -9.08 -17.33
N ASN A 350 -36.18 -7.84 -17.01
CA ASN A 350 -35.09 -7.52 -16.09
C ASN A 350 -35.48 -6.36 -15.15
N PRO A 351 -36.44 -6.58 -14.24
CA PRO A 351 -36.84 -5.57 -13.26
C PRO A 351 -35.78 -5.38 -12.18
N VAL A 352 -35.89 -4.29 -11.40
CA VAL A 352 -35.12 -4.18 -10.16
C VAL A 352 -35.61 -5.25 -9.21
N THR A 353 -34.70 -6.10 -8.73
CA THR A 353 -35.02 -7.28 -7.93
C THR A 353 -34.26 -7.26 -6.61
N ILE A 354 -35.00 -7.28 -5.50
CA ILE A 354 -34.46 -7.28 -4.12
C ILE A 354 -35.05 -8.46 -3.35
N TYR A 355 -34.21 -9.22 -2.65
CA TYR A 355 -34.66 -10.23 -1.69
C TYR A 355 -34.40 -9.76 -0.26
N GLY A 356 -35.42 -9.84 0.61
CA GLY A 356 -35.19 -9.73 2.05
C GLY A 356 -34.57 -11.03 2.57
N ARG A 357 -33.46 -10.96 3.30
CA ARG A 357 -32.71 -12.13 3.77
C ARG A 357 -32.58 -12.10 5.29
N GLY A 358 -32.66 -13.28 5.91
CA GLY A 358 -32.36 -13.49 7.34
C GLY A 358 -33.44 -13.04 8.34
N GLY A 359 -34.35 -12.15 7.96
CA GLY A 359 -35.41 -11.65 8.83
C GLY A 359 -36.55 -10.96 8.08
N ALA A 360 -37.58 -10.56 8.83
CA ALA A 360 -38.70 -9.80 8.30
C ALA A 360 -38.30 -8.37 7.89
N TRP A 361 -39.09 -7.78 7.00
CA TRP A 361 -38.82 -6.48 6.39
C TRP A 361 -40.12 -5.79 5.96
N THR A 362 -40.05 -4.50 5.71
CA THR A 362 -41.19 -3.67 5.29
C THR A 362 -40.84 -2.90 4.02
N VAL A 363 -41.88 -2.46 3.32
CA VAL A 363 -41.79 -1.63 2.12
C VAL A 363 -42.73 -0.45 2.27
N THR A 364 -42.27 0.75 1.93
CA THR A 364 -43.14 1.94 1.92
C THR A 364 -44.40 1.70 1.08
N GLY A 365 -45.57 1.91 1.67
CA GLY A 365 -46.86 1.75 0.99
C GLY A 365 -47.38 0.30 0.92
N VAL A 366 -46.64 -0.69 1.41
CA VAL A 366 -47.10 -2.09 1.52
C VAL A 366 -47.49 -2.38 2.97
N PRO A 367 -48.75 -2.78 3.24
CA PRO A 367 -49.19 -3.10 4.60
C PRO A 367 -48.49 -4.33 5.17
N GLY A 368 -48.11 -4.27 6.45
CA GLY A 368 -47.58 -5.41 7.21
C GLY A 368 -46.10 -5.71 6.99
N GLU A 369 -45.62 -6.76 7.66
CA GLU A 369 -44.26 -7.28 7.49
C GLU A 369 -44.23 -8.36 6.41
N LEU A 370 -43.18 -8.32 5.60
CA LEU A 370 -42.89 -9.31 4.58
C LEU A 370 -41.93 -10.37 5.16
N PRO A 371 -42.15 -11.67 4.87
CA PRO A 371 -41.33 -12.73 5.40
C PRO A 371 -39.92 -12.71 4.80
N ALA A 372 -38.97 -13.33 5.50
CA ALA A 372 -37.66 -13.61 4.93
C ALA A 372 -37.78 -14.37 3.60
N ASP A 373 -36.83 -14.13 2.71
CA ASP A 373 -36.70 -14.68 1.37
C ASP A 373 -37.81 -14.30 0.37
N ALA A 374 -38.80 -13.50 0.77
CA ALA A 374 -39.67 -12.82 -0.17
C ALA A 374 -38.87 -11.89 -1.09
N ARG A 375 -39.32 -11.77 -2.34
CA ARG A 375 -38.69 -10.96 -3.38
C ARG A 375 -39.59 -9.79 -3.78
N LEU A 376 -39.00 -8.61 -3.87
CA LEU A 376 -39.58 -7.43 -4.49
C LEU A 376 -39.08 -7.32 -5.93
N ARG A 377 -39.99 -7.02 -6.85
CA ARG A 377 -39.71 -6.65 -8.24
C ARG A 377 -40.34 -5.30 -8.56
N LEU A 378 -39.55 -4.37 -9.08
CA LEU A 378 -40.01 -3.05 -9.52
C LEU A 378 -39.89 -2.95 -11.04
N PHE A 379 -41.01 -2.65 -11.70
CA PHE A 379 -41.14 -2.59 -13.16
C PHE A 379 -41.34 -1.14 -13.62
N ALA A 380 -40.64 -0.79 -14.71
CA ALA A 380 -40.81 0.49 -15.39
C ALA A 380 -42.22 0.64 -15.97
N PRO A 381 -42.73 1.89 -16.08
CA PRO A 381 -43.91 2.19 -16.84
C PRO A 381 -43.82 1.66 -18.28
N THR A 382 -44.93 1.17 -18.81
CA THR A 382 -45.10 0.75 -20.20
C THR A 382 -46.30 1.45 -20.82
N ALA A 383 -46.46 1.38 -22.14
CA ALA A 383 -47.65 1.91 -22.81
C ALA A 383 -48.96 1.29 -22.27
N ALA A 384 -48.93 0.02 -21.84
CA ALA A 384 -50.07 -0.68 -21.27
C ALA A 384 -50.25 -0.43 -19.75
N SER A 385 -49.21 0.03 -19.06
CA SER A 385 -49.22 0.31 -17.61
C SER A 385 -48.40 1.56 -17.33
N PRO A 386 -49.02 2.75 -17.35
CA PRO A 386 -48.29 4.04 -17.37
C PRO A 386 -47.68 4.43 -16.01
N ALA A 387 -47.81 3.59 -14.98
CA ALA A 387 -47.26 3.81 -13.65
C ALA A 387 -46.16 2.79 -13.33
N TRP A 388 -45.25 3.16 -12.43
CA TRP A 388 -44.33 2.20 -11.82
C TRP A 388 -45.15 1.14 -11.07
N ARG A 389 -44.75 -0.12 -11.19
CA ARG A 389 -45.44 -1.24 -10.56
C ARG A 389 -44.51 -2.01 -9.64
N LEU A 390 -45.00 -2.26 -8.42
CA LEU A 390 -44.29 -3.02 -7.40
C LEU A 390 -45.00 -4.34 -7.16
N LEU A 391 -44.25 -5.42 -7.30
CA LEU A 391 -44.70 -6.79 -7.05
C LEU A 391 -43.85 -7.38 -5.94
N VAL A 392 -44.48 -7.92 -4.91
CA VAL A 392 -43.83 -8.72 -3.88
C VAL A 392 -44.36 -10.14 -3.94
N GLU A 393 -43.45 -11.10 -3.97
CA GLU A 393 -43.76 -12.52 -3.95
C GLU A 393 -43.05 -13.21 -2.79
N ALA A 394 -43.73 -14.15 -2.14
CA ALA A 394 -43.12 -15.03 -1.16
C ALA A 394 -42.04 -15.90 -1.80
N ALA A 395 -41.20 -16.53 -0.99
CA ALA A 395 -40.17 -17.46 -1.47
C ALA A 395 -40.75 -18.62 -2.31
N GLY A 396 -41.98 -19.05 -2.00
CA GLY A 396 -42.72 -20.07 -2.74
C GLY A 396 -43.36 -19.58 -4.05
N GLY A 397 -43.34 -18.28 -4.33
CA GLY A 397 -43.93 -17.66 -5.52
C GLY A 397 -45.32 -17.05 -5.32
N ASP A 398 -45.94 -17.22 -4.16
CA ASP A 398 -47.24 -16.61 -3.86
C ASP A 398 -47.14 -15.08 -3.90
N VAL A 399 -48.07 -14.43 -4.59
CA VAL A 399 -48.11 -12.96 -4.66
C VAL A 399 -48.60 -12.41 -3.31
N LEU A 400 -47.73 -11.64 -2.65
CA LEU A 400 -48.03 -10.98 -1.38
C LEU A 400 -48.55 -9.56 -1.57
N HIS A 401 -48.10 -8.88 -2.64
CA HIS A 401 -48.52 -7.54 -2.98
C HIS A 401 -48.30 -7.27 -4.46
N ASP A 402 -49.25 -6.61 -5.13
CA ASP A 402 -49.13 -6.21 -6.53
C ASP A 402 -49.94 -4.94 -6.78
N SER A 403 -49.25 -3.80 -6.93
CA SER A 403 -49.88 -2.49 -7.03
C SER A 403 -49.01 -1.50 -7.81
N PRO A 404 -49.61 -0.46 -8.43
CA PRO A 404 -48.88 0.77 -8.74
C PRO A 404 -48.17 1.32 -7.51
N THR A 405 -47.02 1.96 -7.70
CA THR A 405 -46.21 2.52 -6.61
C THR A 405 -45.62 3.88 -6.98
N SER A 406 -45.14 4.63 -5.96
CA SER A 406 -44.37 5.85 -6.16
C SER A 406 -42.98 5.52 -6.75
N PRO A 407 -42.37 6.46 -7.48
CA PRO A 407 -40.99 6.31 -7.94
C PRO A 407 -39.94 6.37 -6.80
N ASP A 408 -40.35 6.50 -5.54
CA ASP A 408 -39.46 6.46 -4.36
C ASP A 408 -40.01 5.42 -3.38
N VAL A 409 -39.29 4.31 -3.22
CA VAL A 409 -39.67 3.18 -2.37
C VAL A 409 -38.54 2.86 -1.42
N ARG A 410 -38.82 2.72 -0.12
CA ARG A 410 -37.84 2.24 0.86
C ARG A 410 -38.16 0.82 1.30
N VAL A 411 -37.14 -0.02 1.29
CA VAL A 411 -37.15 -1.41 1.74
C VAL A 411 -36.31 -1.49 3.01
N SER A 412 -36.94 -1.74 4.16
CA SER A 412 -36.28 -1.63 5.47
C SER A 412 -36.40 -2.91 6.28
N GLY A 413 -35.31 -3.30 6.96
CA GLY A 413 -35.34 -4.44 7.87
C GLY A 413 -36.04 -4.08 9.18
N THR A 414 -36.79 -5.01 9.76
CA THR A 414 -37.41 -4.83 11.10
C THR A 414 -36.46 -5.22 12.22
N THR A 415 -35.36 -5.91 11.89
CA THR A 415 -34.30 -6.32 12.81
C THR A 415 -32.92 -6.02 12.25
N THR A 416 -31.89 -6.04 13.12
CA THR A 416 -30.48 -5.88 12.71
C THR A 416 -29.91 -7.09 11.97
N ALA A 417 -30.62 -8.22 12.00
CA ALA A 417 -30.28 -9.44 11.27
C ALA A 417 -30.76 -9.41 9.81
N THR A 418 -31.78 -8.59 9.51
CA THR A 418 -32.31 -8.47 8.16
C THR A 418 -31.29 -7.81 7.22
N THR A 419 -31.10 -8.41 6.06
CA THR A 419 -30.23 -7.91 4.98
C THR A 419 -30.96 -7.96 3.65
N PHE A 420 -30.47 -7.22 2.65
CA PHE A 420 -31.11 -7.11 1.34
C PHE A 420 -30.17 -7.52 0.22
N GLN A 421 -30.54 -8.53 -0.54
CA GLN A 421 -29.81 -8.96 -1.73
C GLN A 421 -30.36 -8.26 -2.97
N LEU A 422 -29.58 -7.33 -3.53
CA LEU A 422 -29.89 -6.60 -4.76
C LEU A 422 -29.42 -7.39 -6.00
N SER A 423 -30.24 -8.33 -6.47
CA SER A 423 -29.86 -9.23 -7.58
C SER A 423 -29.68 -8.51 -8.92
N SER A 424 -30.24 -7.30 -9.08
CA SER A 424 -30.03 -6.48 -10.29
C SER A 424 -28.63 -5.86 -10.37
N LYS A 425 -27.86 -5.85 -9.28
CA LYS A 425 -26.45 -5.47 -9.31
C LYS A 425 -25.62 -6.70 -9.72
N ALA A 426 -24.96 -6.63 -10.87
CA ALA A 426 -24.07 -7.67 -11.38
C ALA A 426 -22.72 -7.70 -10.61
N SER A 427 -22.77 -7.97 -9.31
CA SER A 427 -21.63 -8.00 -8.41
C SER A 427 -21.82 -9.08 -7.35
N LEU A 428 -20.71 -9.66 -6.86
CA LEU A 428 -20.74 -10.48 -5.66
C LEU A 428 -21.12 -9.65 -4.42
N TYR A 429 -20.78 -8.36 -4.40
CA TYR A 429 -21.07 -7.43 -3.32
C TYR A 429 -22.45 -6.80 -3.49
N HIS A 430 -23.48 -7.63 -3.37
CA HIS A 430 -24.89 -7.24 -3.57
C HIS A 430 -25.76 -7.44 -2.34
N LEU A 431 -25.17 -7.66 -1.17
CA LEU A 431 -25.88 -7.91 0.09
C LEU A 431 -25.66 -6.73 1.04
N TYR A 432 -26.73 -6.07 1.44
CA TYR A 432 -26.72 -4.80 2.18
C TYR A 432 -27.49 -4.87 3.50
N ARG A 433 -27.22 -3.94 4.40
CA ARG A 433 -27.91 -3.80 5.71
C ARG A 433 -28.67 -2.48 5.73
N GLY A 434 -29.62 -2.33 6.65
CA GLY A 434 -30.28 -1.04 6.85
C GLY A 434 -31.48 -0.90 5.93
N THR A 435 -31.51 0.13 5.09
CA THR A 435 -32.63 0.43 4.21
C THR A 435 -32.14 0.60 2.78
N LEU A 436 -32.70 -0.14 1.82
CA LEU A 436 -32.51 0.17 0.42
C LEU A 436 -33.61 1.13 -0.04
N ARG A 437 -33.23 2.33 -0.47
CA ARG A 437 -34.10 3.27 -1.18
C ARG A 437 -33.95 3.04 -2.67
N VAL A 438 -35.05 2.69 -3.33
CA VAL A 438 -35.15 2.56 -4.78
C VAL A 438 -35.77 3.85 -5.31
N LEU A 439 -34.99 4.62 -6.06
CA LEU A 439 -35.41 5.91 -6.61
C LEU A 439 -35.43 5.84 -8.14
N ALA A 440 -36.62 5.84 -8.72
CA ALA A 440 -36.85 5.92 -10.14
C ALA A 440 -36.90 7.36 -10.64
N THR A 441 -36.16 7.66 -11.71
CA THR A 441 -36.18 8.95 -12.40
C THR A 441 -36.38 8.71 -13.89
N GLY A 442 -37.55 9.09 -14.42
CA GLY A 442 -37.91 8.78 -15.80
C GLY A 442 -37.98 7.28 -16.05
N SER A 443 -37.06 6.75 -16.86
CA SER A 443 -36.94 5.31 -17.17
C SER A 443 -35.79 4.62 -16.45
N THR A 444 -34.99 5.32 -15.66
CA THR A 444 -33.86 4.76 -14.91
C THR A 444 -34.15 4.68 -13.42
N VAL A 445 -33.37 3.87 -12.71
CA VAL A 445 -33.49 3.63 -11.28
C VAL A 445 -32.11 3.66 -10.64
N ASP A 446 -32.01 4.46 -9.58
CA ASP A 446 -30.92 4.38 -8.61
C ASP A 446 -31.35 3.55 -7.41
N VAL A 447 -30.43 2.79 -6.85
CA VAL A 447 -30.61 2.12 -5.55
C VAL A 447 -29.58 2.66 -4.58
N ILE A 448 -30.06 3.18 -3.46
CA ILE A 448 -29.27 3.82 -2.42
C ILE A 448 -29.38 3.00 -1.14
N ASP A 449 -28.24 2.64 -0.56
CA ASP A 449 -28.14 1.99 0.75
C ASP A 449 -28.07 3.07 1.85
N GLU A 450 -29.12 3.18 2.65
CA GLU A 450 -29.27 4.12 3.77
C GLU A 450 -29.01 3.39 5.10
N LEU A 451 -27.87 3.65 5.74
CA LEU A 451 -27.43 2.90 6.92
C LEU A 451 -26.63 3.75 7.93
N PRO A 452 -26.51 3.31 9.20
CA PRO A 452 -25.59 3.93 10.15
C PRO A 452 -24.16 3.90 9.62
N LEU A 453 -23.41 5.00 9.81
CA LEU A 453 -22.05 5.14 9.33
C LEU A 453 -21.12 4.04 9.87
N GLU A 454 -21.32 3.63 11.12
CA GLU A 454 -20.58 2.51 11.71
C GLU A 454 -20.84 1.18 10.98
N SER A 455 -22.05 0.95 10.48
CA SER A 455 -22.37 -0.24 9.66
C SER A 455 -21.74 -0.15 8.27
N TYR A 456 -21.76 1.02 7.65
CA TYR A 456 -21.08 1.27 6.38
C TYR A 456 -19.59 0.93 6.45
N LEU A 457 -18.91 1.34 7.53
CA LEU A 457 -17.48 1.07 7.72
C LEU A 457 -17.13 -0.41 7.76
N ARG A 458 -18.07 -1.28 8.16
CA ARG A 458 -17.85 -2.75 8.15
C ARG A 458 -17.71 -3.30 6.73
N GLY A 459 -18.29 -2.63 5.74
CA GLY A 459 -18.11 -2.93 4.32
C GLY A 459 -16.90 -2.25 3.67
N VAL A 460 -16.35 -1.20 4.30
CA VAL A 460 -15.22 -0.40 3.77
C VAL A 460 -13.87 -0.80 4.36
N VAL A 461 -13.72 -0.76 5.68
CA VAL A 461 -12.43 -0.96 6.35
C VAL A 461 -11.75 -2.28 5.94
N PRO A 462 -12.43 -3.45 5.95
CA PRO A 462 -11.81 -4.69 5.50
C PRO A 462 -11.60 -4.79 3.97
N ALA A 463 -12.26 -3.94 3.18
CA ALA A 463 -12.02 -3.84 1.74
C ALA A 463 -10.76 -3.01 1.43
N GLU A 464 -10.47 -2.01 2.27
CA GLU A 464 -9.32 -1.11 2.12
C GLU A 464 -8.07 -1.62 2.84
N MET A 465 -8.21 -2.26 4.01
CA MET A 465 -7.09 -2.73 4.81
C MET A 465 -7.32 -4.14 5.36
N PRO A 466 -6.44 -5.11 5.04
CA PRO A 466 -6.59 -6.49 5.51
C PRO A 466 -6.64 -6.60 7.04
N SER A 467 -7.55 -7.40 7.57
CA SER A 467 -7.68 -7.65 9.03
C SER A 467 -6.44 -8.26 9.68
N SER A 468 -5.54 -8.86 8.90
CA SER A 468 -4.26 -9.41 9.36
C SER A 468 -3.17 -8.36 9.58
N TRP A 469 -3.41 -7.10 9.21
CA TRP A 469 -2.45 -6.02 9.39
C TRP A 469 -2.41 -5.53 10.85
N PRO A 470 -1.32 -4.86 11.26
CA PRO A 470 -1.14 -4.37 12.62
C PRO A 470 -2.34 -3.55 13.11
N LEU A 471 -2.69 -3.70 14.39
CA LEU A 471 -3.84 -3.03 15.00
C LEU A 471 -3.80 -1.52 14.77
N GLU A 472 -2.67 -0.86 15.06
CA GLU A 472 -2.52 0.59 14.92
C GLU A 472 -2.78 1.09 13.49
N ALA A 473 -2.39 0.32 12.47
CA ALA A 473 -2.69 0.67 11.08
C ALA A 473 -4.20 0.56 10.78
N ARG A 474 -4.85 -0.49 11.28
CA ARG A 474 -6.30 -0.69 11.11
C ARG A 474 -7.11 0.36 11.88
N THR A 475 -6.66 0.75 13.07
CA THR A 475 -7.24 1.84 13.87
C THR A 475 -7.12 3.17 13.13
N ALA A 476 -5.95 3.49 12.59
CA ALA A 476 -5.76 4.69 11.76
C ALA A 476 -6.66 4.66 10.51
N GLN A 477 -6.75 3.51 9.82
CA GLN A 477 -7.62 3.36 8.66
C GLN A 477 -9.10 3.54 9.00
N ALA A 478 -9.59 3.00 10.13
CA ALA A 478 -10.98 3.14 10.54
C ALA A 478 -11.34 4.62 10.79
N ILE A 479 -10.49 5.35 11.52
CA ILE A 479 -10.67 6.78 11.78
C ILE A 479 -10.60 7.59 10.48
N ALA A 480 -9.62 7.32 9.61
CA ALA A 480 -9.50 8.01 8.32
C ALA A 480 -10.71 7.73 7.41
N ALA A 481 -11.14 6.47 7.29
CA ALA A 481 -12.30 6.09 6.50
C ALA A 481 -13.58 6.77 6.99
N ARG A 482 -13.80 6.79 8.32
CA ARG A 482 -14.93 7.49 8.95
C ARG A 482 -14.88 8.99 8.68
N SER A 483 -13.71 9.61 8.80
CA SER A 483 -13.52 11.04 8.57
C SER A 483 -13.82 11.43 7.13
N TYR A 484 -13.32 10.66 6.17
CA TYR A 484 -13.65 10.86 4.76
C TYR A 484 -15.15 10.76 4.54
N ALA A 485 -15.79 9.68 4.97
CA ALA A 485 -17.21 9.45 4.77
C ALA A 485 -18.06 10.55 5.43
N ALA A 486 -17.73 10.94 6.67
CA ALA A 486 -18.37 12.03 7.38
C ALA A 486 -18.21 13.39 6.66
N SER A 487 -17.06 13.65 6.04
CA SER A 487 -16.82 14.87 5.26
C SER A 487 -17.62 14.94 3.94
N ARG A 488 -18.20 13.81 3.51
CA ARG A 488 -19.07 13.72 2.32
C ARG A 488 -20.54 13.81 2.65
N LEU A 489 -20.93 13.85 3.93
CA LEU A 489 -22.33 13.93 4.30
C LEU A 489 -22.93 15.26 3.86
N HIS A 490 -24.05 15.19 3.16
CA HIS A 490 -24.83 16.35 2.77
C HIS A 490 -26.32 16.04 2.95
N PRO A 491 -26.80 15.78 4.18
CA PRO A 491 -28.14 15.24 4.43
C PRO A 491 -29.28 16.17 3.98
N SER A 492 -29.01 17.47 3.83
CA SER A 492 -29.98 18.47 3.37
C SER A 492 -30.05 18.61 1.86
N THR A 493 -29.13 18.01 1.10
CA THR A 493 -29.04 18.11 -0.35
C THR A 493 -28.69 16.77 -1.00
N GLY A 494 -28.95 16.63 -2.30
CA GLY A 494 -28.59 15.43 -3.05
C GLY A 494 -29.35 14.15 -2.66
N THR A 495 -29.21 13.12 -3.50
CA THR A 495 -29.89 11.83 -3.35
C THR A 495 -29.09 10.85 -2.48
N PHE A 496 -27.76 10.91 -2.56
CA PHE A 496 -26.82 10.03 -1.86
C PHE A 496 -25.55 10.79 -1.49
N ASP A 497 -24.74 10.26 -0.56
CA ASP A 497 -23.54 10.91 -0.04
C ASP A 497 -22.24 10.42 -0.71
N VAL A 498 -22.15 9.12 -1.02
CA VAL A 498 -20.94 8.48 -1.59
C VAL A 498 -21.27 7.38 -2.59
N TYR A 499 -20.32 7.07 -3.47
CA TYR A 499 -20.36 5.88 -4.34
C TYR A 499 -19.79 4.65 -3.60
N ASP A 500 -20.14 3.45 -4.04
CA ASP A 500 -19.62 2.20 -3.47
C ASP A 500 -18.32 1.68 -4.10
N ASP A 501 -17.72 2.46 -5.00
CA ASP A 501 -16.49 2.15 -5.70
C ASP A 501 -15.39 3.22 -5.47
N THR A 502 -14.30 3.13 -6.24
CA THR A 502 -13.12 4.00 -6.12
C THR A 502 -13.39 5.49 -6.40
N ARG A 503 -14.57 5.89 -6.90
CA ARG A 503 -15.00 7.30 -6.92
C ARG A 503 -15.13 7.85 -5.50
N SER A 504 -15.38 6.98 -4.52
CA SER A 504 -15.37 7.30 -3.10
C SER A 504 -14.50 6.32 -2.30
N GLN A 505 -15.10 5.31 -1.68
CA GLN A 505 -14.41 4.23 -0.97
C GLN A 505 -15.01 2.92 -1.42
N VAL A 506 -14.22 1.86 -1.48
CA VAL A 506 -14.74 0.55 -1.86
C VAL A 506 -15.66 0.05 -0.74
N TYR A 507 -16.96 -0.02 -1.01
CA TYR A 507 -17.97 -0.53 -0.09
C TYR A 507 -18.53 -1.85 -0.61
N GLY A 508 -18.17 -2.95 0.05
CA GLY A 508 -18.60 -4.29 -0.38
C GLY A 508 -19.81 -4.86 0.36
N GLY A 509 -20.55 -4.03 1.10
CA GLY A 509 -21.69 -4.44 1.90
C GLY A 509 -21.37 -5.55 2.91
N VAL A 510 -22.37 -6.38 3.21
CA VAL A 510 -22.31 -7.44 4.23
C VAL A 510 -21.22 -8.47 3.92
N ARG A 511 -20.94 -8.74 2.64
CA ARG A 511 -19.95 -9.75 2.25
C ARG A 511 -18.51 -9.38 2.61
N ARG A 512 -18.23 -8.12 2.89
CA ARG A 512 -16.90 -7.66 3.30
C ARG A 512 -16.70 -7.65 4.81
N GLU A 513 -17.76 -7.76 5.59
CA GLU A 513 -17.69 -7.70 7.05
C GLU A 513 -16.79 -8.79 7.61
N GLN A 514 -15.96 -8.42 8.58
CA GLN A 514 -15.03 -9.31 9.25
C GLN A 514 -14.98 -8.94 10.73
N ALA A 515 -15.15 -9.92 11.62
CA ALA A 515 -15.20 -9.68 13.06
C ALA A 515 -13.98 -8.90 13.60
N ALA A 516 -12.78 -9.16 13.05
CA ALA A 516 -11.56 -8.44 13.43
C ALA A 516 -11.55 -6.96 13.01
N ALA A 517 -12.18 -6.62 11.89
CA ALA A 517 -12.37 -5.23 11.48
C ALA A 517 -13.50 -4.57 12.27
N ASP A 518 -14.60 -5.28 12.51
CA ASP A 518 -15.74 -4.83 13.31
C ASP A 518 -15.31 -4.42 14.72
N ALA A 519 -14.42 -5.18 15.35
CA ALA A 519 -13.86 -4.83 16.67
C ALA A 519 -13.10 -3.50 16.67
N VAL A 520 -12.35 -3.20 15.60
CA VAL A 520 -11.60 -1.94 15.45
C VAL A 520 -12.55 -0.77 15.18
N ILE A 521 -13.57 -0.99 14.36
CA ILE A 521 -14.61 0.00 14.06
C ILE A 521 -15.34 0.36 15.35
N ALA A 522 -15.78 -0.63 16.12
CA ALA A 522 -16.45 -0.44 17.41
C ALA A 522 -15.57 0.27 18.44
N ALA A 523 -14.29 -0.11 18.54
CA ALA A 523 -13.33 0.53 19.45
C ALA A 523 -13.04 2.00 19.11
N THR A 524 -13.32 2.41 17.86
CA THR A 524 -13.14 3.78 17.37
C THR A 524 -14.46 4.47 17.04
N ALA A 525 -15.58 3.97 17.56
CA ALA A 525 -16.91 4.45 17.20
C ALA A 525 -17.02 5.97 17.35
N GLY A 526 -17.52 6.64 16.31
CA GLY A 526 -17.65 8.10 16.26
C GLY A 526 -16.33 8.88 16.13
N GLN A 527 -15.14 8.27 16.25
CA GLN A 527 -13.86 9.00 16.16
C GLN A 527 -13.54 9.43 14.74
N VAL A 528 -13.28 10.72 14.56
CA VAL A 528 -12.97 11.38 13.29
C VAL A 528 -11.82 12.36 13.43
N LEU A 529 -11.21 12.76 12.32
CA LEU A 529 -10.22 13.82 12.24
C LEU A 529 -10.89 15.17 12.03
N ARG A 530 -10.41 16.19 12.76
CA ARG A 530 -10.84 17.58 12.65
C ARG A 530 -9.67 18.52 12.39
N SER A 531 -9.93 19.52 11.56
CA SER A 531 -9.07 20.68 11.35
C SER A 531 -9.83 21.90 11.85
N GLY A 532 -9.57 22.33 13.08
CA GLY A 532 -10.44 23.25 13.80
C GLY A 532 -11.82 22.63 14.03
N THR A 533 -12.88 23.30 13.59
CA THR A 533 -14.26 22.80 13.68
C THR A 533 -14.68 21.92 12.50
N SER A 534 -13.91 21.93 11.41
CA SER A 534 -14.26 21.22 10.17
C SER A 534 -13.82 19.76 10.19
N LEU A 535 -14.66 18.89 9.61
CA LEU A 535 -14.30 17.50 9.32
C LEU A 535 -13.20 17.44 8.25
N VAL A 536 -12.22 16.56 8.48
CA VAL A 536 -11.11 16.35 7.57
C VAL A 536 -11.54 15.43 6.43
N ASN A 537 -11.36 15.88 5.19
CA ASN A 537 -11.45 15.02 4.01
C ASN A 537 -10.20 14.11 3.98
N ALA A 538 -10.26 13.02 4.75
CA ALA A 538 -9.14 12.12 5.00
C ALA A 538 -8.90 11.18 3.81
N LEU A 539 -8.37 11.74 2.72
CA LEU A 539 -7.97 10.97 1.54
C LEU A 539 -6.92 9.92 1.90
N PHE A 540 -6.95 8.78 1.22
CA PHE A 540 -5.97 7.71 1.38
C PHE A 540 -5.79 6.93 0.08
N HIS A 541 -4.66 6.25 -0.05
CA HIS A 541 -4.30 5.45 -1.22
C HIS A 541 -3.48 4.23 -0.81
N SER A 542 -3.30 3.29 -1.74
CA SER A 542 -2.62 2.01 -1.45
C SER A 542 -1.16 2.22 -1.00
N THR A 543 -0.30 2.74 -1.88
CA THR A 543 1.16 2.77 -1.66
C THR A 543 1.74 4.13 -2.06
N GLY A 544 2.47 4.79 -1.17
CA GLY A 544 3.02 6.14 -1.35
C GLY A 544 4.20 6.22 -2.33
N GLY A 545 5.03 5.18 -2.39
CA GLY A 545 6.33 5.23 -3.06
C GLY A 545 7.38 5.98 -2.24
N GLY A 546 7.24 5.97 -0.90
CA GLY A 546 8.14 6.63 0.05
C GLY A 546 7.89 8.12 0.31
N ALA A 547 6.84 8.71 -0.24
CA ALA A 547 6.37 10.06 0.10
C ALA A 547 4.88 10.26 -0.26
N THR A 548 4.26 11.27 0.34
CA THR A 548 2.92 11.75 -0.03
C THR A 548 2.99 13.09 -0.77
N GLU A 549 1.90 13.48 -1.43
CA GLU A 549 1.80 14.64 -2.32
C GLU A 549 0.86 15.73 -1.77
N HIS A 550 1.09 16.97 -2.17
CA HIS A 550 0.14 18.06 -1.94
C HIS A 550 -1.13 17.84 -2.78
N ASN A 551 -2.31 18.08 -2.19
CA ASN A 551 -3.59 17.85 -2.87
C ASN A 551 -3.71 18.63 -4.20
N GLU A 552 -3.27 19.89 -4.26
CA GLU A 552 -3.33 20.72 -5.47
C GLU A 552 -2.41 20.24 -6.61
N ASN A 553 -1.42 19.40 -6.30
CA ASN A 553 -0.55 18.79 -7.31
C ASN A 553 -1.14 17.49 -7.88
N ALA A 554 -2.01 16.82 -7.12
CA ALA A 554 -2.65 15.57 -7.53
C ALA A 554 -4.01 15.79 -8.21
N PHE A 555 -4.76 16.81 -7.77
CA PHE A 555 -6.10 17.13 -8.28
C PHE A 555 -6.05 18.36 -9.17
N VAL A 556 -5.73 18.10 -10.44
CA VAL A 556 -5.52 19.08 -11.50
C VAL A 556 -6.54 18.88 -12.63
N SER A 557 -6.71 19.89 -13.48
CA SER A 557 -7.49 19.79 -14.71
C SER A 557 -6.95 18.70 -15.65
N SER A 558 -7.66 18.42 -16.74
CA SER A 558 -7.18 17.49 -17.77
C SER A 558 -5.83 17.88 -18.40
N SER A 559 -5.45 19.17 -18.37
CA SER A 559 -4.18 19.69 -18.86
C SER A 559 -3.07 19.75 -17.79
N GLY A 560 -3.38 19.48 -16.53
CA GLY A 560 -2.44 19.59 -15.42
C GLY A 560 -2.44 20.95 -14.69
N THR A 561 -3.40 21.83 -15.00
CA THR A 561 -3.58 23.10 -14.27
C THR A 561 -4.15 22.82 -12.88
N LYS A 562 -3.57 23.40 -11.83
CA LYS A 562 -4.09 23.24 -10.47
C LYS A 562 -5.48 23.89 -10.35
N VAL A 563 -6.47 23.10 -9.98
CA VAL A 563 -7.87 23.56 -9.79
C VAL A 563 -8.34 23.43 -8.34
N ALA A 564 -7.65 22.62 -7.54
CA ALA A 564 -7.91 22.52 -6.11
C ALA A 564 -7.08 23.55 -5.33
N SER A 565 -7.69 24.17 -4.32
CA SER A 565 -6.96 24.99 -3.35
C SER A 565 -6.11 24.12 -2.42
N ALA A 566 -5.00 24.67 -1.93
CA ALA A 566 -4.16 24.00 -0.95
C ALA A 566 -4.94 23.74 0.34
N VAL A 567 -4.91 22.49 0.81
CA VAL A 567 -5.54 22.06 2.06
C VAL A 567 -4.46 21.84 3.13
N SER A 568 -4.59 22.55 4.25
CA SER A 568 -3.58 22.63 5.32
C SER A 568 -3.11 21.27 5.86
N TYR A 569 -4.01 20.29 5.90
CA TYR A 569 -3.73 18.95 6.43
C TYR A 569 -3.40 17.90 5.35
N LEU A 570 -3.57 18.19 4.05
CA LEU A 570 -3.22 17.27 2.97
C LEU A 570 -1.89 17.69 2.33
N ARG A 571 -0.83 17.74 3.14
CA ARG A 571 0.49 18.20 2.69
C ARG A 571 1.43 17.03 2.50
N GLY A 572 2.05 16.97 1.31
CA GLY A 572 3.01 15.94 0.98
C GLY A 572 4.22 15.97 1.90
N SER A 573 4.65 14.80 2.38
CA SER A 573 5.83 14.66 3.22
C SER A 573 6.55 13.33 2.97
N SER A 574 7.80 13.24 3.41
CA SER A 574 8.59 12.01 3.33
C SER A 574 8.01 10.92 4.22
N ASP A 575 7.83 9.72 3.65
CA ASP A 575 7.26 8.56 4.34
C ASP A 575 8.33 7.46 4.55
N ARG A 576 9.42 7.87 5.21
CA ARG A 576 10.63 7.05 5.41
C ARG A 576 11.03 6.99 6.87
N ASP A 577 11.69 5.90 7.25
CA ASP A 577 12.31 5.73 8.56
C ASP A 577 13.60 6.56 8.72
N PRO A 578 14.21 6.63 9.91
CA PRO A 578 15.46 7.36 10.12
C PRO A 578 16.65 6.87 9.30
N ALA A 579 16.61 5.64 8.77
CA ALA A 579 17.61 5.11 7.84
C ALA A 579 17.31 5.46 6.37
N GLY A 580 16.21 6.18 6.11
CA GLY A 580 15.77 6.58 4.77
C GLY A 580 15.06 5.47 3.99
N ILE A 581 14.70 4.36 4.64
CA ILE A 581 13.91 3.28 4.02
C ILE A 581 12.44 3.67 4.07
N ALA A 582 11.75 3.56 2.94
CA ALA A 582 10.32 3.87 2.87
C ALA A 582 9.52 2.88 3.73
N TYR A 583 8.55 3.38 4.51
CA TYR A 583 7.70 2.51 5.33
C TYR A 583 6.90 1.53 4.48
N ASP A 584 6.63 1.88 3.22
CA ASP A 584 5.95 1.04 2.25
C ASP A 584 6.91 0.21 1.36
N ALA A 585 8.21 0.14 1.66
CA ALA A 585 9.20 -0.59 0.84
C ALA A 585 8.87 -2.08 0.67
N GLY A 586 8.15 -2.68 1.61
CA GLY A 586 7.68 -4.08 1.54
C GLY A 586 6.35 -4.27 0.79
N ALA A 587 5.79 -3.22 0.18
CA ALA A 587 4.56 -3.32 -0.59
C ALA A 587 4.81 -4.00 -1.94
N PRO A 588 3.84 -4.79 -2.47
CA PRO A 588 3.95 -5.41 -3.80
C PRO A 588 4.06 -4.38 -4.93
N TYR A 589 3.65 -3.13 -4.67
CA TYR A 589 3.71 -2.02 -5.62
C TYR A 589 4.68 -0.93 -5.16
N ALA A 590 5.62 -1.24 -4.26
CA ALA A 590 6.66 -0.29 -3.85
C ALA A 590 7.48 0.16 -5.06
N ILE A 591 7.77 -0.76 -5.98
CA ILE A 591 8.43 -0.54 -7.27
C ILE A 591 7.71 -1.40 -8.31
N TRP A 592 7.54 -0.88 -9.53
CA TRP A 592 6.97 -1.62 -10.64
C TRP A 592 7.56 -1.14 -11.97
N GLN A 593 7.50 -2.00 -12.99
CA GLN A 593 7.90 -1.68 -14.36
C GLN A 593 6.87 -2.27 -15.32
N THR A 594 6.65 -1.58 -16.45
CA THR A 594 5.94 -2.17 -17.57
C THR A 594 6.88 -3.04 -18.39
N ARG A 595 6.35 -3.76 -19.39
CA ARG A 595 7.20 -4.22 -20.50
C ARG A 595 7.69 -3.02 -21.32
N SER A 596 8.63 -3.29 -22.23
CA SER A 596 9.01 -2.34 -23.27
C SER A 596 7.91 -2.20 -24.33
N TYR A 597 7.64 -0.96 -24.73
CA TYR A 597 6.76 -0.60 -25.86
C TYR A 597 7.54 0.10 -26.94
N THR A 598 7.29 -0.27 -28.20
CA THR A 598 7.81 0.45 -29.36
C THR A 598 7.13 1.81 -29.51
N ILE A 599 7.75 2.72 -30.28
CA ILE A 599 7.13 4.01 -30.65
C ILE A 599 5.79 3.80 -31.35
N ALA A 600 5.67 2.80 -32.22
CA ALA A 600 4.44 2.50 -32.92
C ALA A 600 3.32 2.10 -31.96
N GLU A 601 3.62 1.24 -30.98
CA GLU A 601 2.64 0.85 -29.95
C GLU A 601 2.24 2.05 -29.08
N LEU A 602 3.19 2.86 -28.61
CA LEU A 602 2.86 4.05 -27.80
C LEU A 602 2.05 5.06 -28.61
N SER A 603 2.38 5.28 -29.88
CA SER A 603 1.62 6.15 -30.77
C SER A 603 0.19 5.64 -30.96
N ALA A 604 0.00 4.32 -31.12
CA ALA A 604 -1.32 3.70 -31.22
C ALA A 604 -2.11 3.79 -29.91
N ILE A 605 -1.45 3.65 -28.75
CA ILE A 605 -2.09 3.78 -27.43
C ILE A 605 -2.58 5.21 -27.21
N PHE A 606 -1.69 6.21 -27.35
CA PHE A 606 -2.03 7.61 -27.10
C PHE A 606 -2.85 8.24 -28.24
N GLY A 607 -2.82 7.67 -29.44
CA GLY A 607 -3.63 8.10 -30.58
C GLY A 607 -5.13 7.82 -30.43
N LYS A 608 -5.53 6.91 -29.53
CA LYS A 608 -6.94 6.58 -29.26
C LYS A 608 -7.71 7.69 -28.53
N ASP A 609 -7.01 8.64 -27.92
CA ASP A 609 -7.62 9.74 -27.17
C ASP A 609 -7.19 11.09 -27.75
N ALA A 610 -8.18 11.93 -28.08
CA ALA A 610 -7.95 13.25 -28.66
C ALA A 610 -7.11 14.18 -27.74
N ARG A 611 -7.03 13.93 -26.43
CA ARG A 611 -6.20 14.74 -25.53
C ARG A 611 -4.71 14.44 -25.67
N THR A 612 -4.35 13.25 -26.14
CA THR A 612 -2.96 12.77 -26.21
C THR A 612 -2.45 12.49 -27.63
N ALA A 613 -3.32 12.48 -28.65
CA ALA A 613 -2.93 12.14 -30.02
C ALA A 613 -1.98 13.18 -30.66
N VAL A 614 -0.70 12.82 -30.83
CA VAL A 614 0.34 13.69 -31.41
C VAL A 614 0.95 13.11 -32.69
N GLY A 615 0.23 12.22 -33.38
CA GLY A 615 0.79 11.45 -34.49
C GLY A 615 1.86 10.48 -34.01
N THR A 616 2.96 10.37 -34.75
CA THR A 616 4.10 9.52 -34.37
C THR A 616 4.82 10.15 -33.19
N LEU A 617 4.76 9.50 -32.03
CA LEU A 617 5.39 9.95 -30.79
C LEU A 617 6.92 9.97 -30.95
N SER A 618 7.58 11.05 -30.54
CA SER A 618 9.04 11.18 -30.58
C SER A 618 9.64 11.54 -29.23
N GLY A 619 8.85 12.09 -28.31
CA GLY A 619 9.33 12.50 -27.00
C GLY A 619 8.23 12.65 -25.95
N LEU A 620 8.66 12.57 -24.69
CA LEU A 620 7.85 12.90 -23.51
C LEU A 620 8.59 13.92 -22.65
N ASP A 621 7.89 14.96 -22.22
CA ASP A 621 8.33 15.82 -21.13
C ASP A 621 7.69 15.34 -19.81
N LEU A 622 8.54 14.81 -18.93
CA LEU A 622 8.17 14.28 -17.62
C LEU A 622 8.68 15.17 -16.48
N ARG A 623 9.00 16.45 -16.75
CA ARG A 623 9.64 17.34 -15.78
C ARG A 623 8.68 17.99 -14.79
N ASN A 624 7.41 18.19 -15.16
CA ASN A 624 6.45 18.85 -14.28
C ASN A 624 5.97 17.91 -13.17
N ARG A 625 6.63 17.98 -12.01
CA ARG A 625 6.43 17.08 -10.86
C ARG A 625 6.09 17.84 -9.58
N GLY A 626 5.32 17.19 -8.70
CA GLY A 626 5.02 17.66 -7.35
C GLY A 626 6.10 17.28 -6.34
N VAL A 627 5.84 17.54 -5.05
CA VAL A 627 6.84 17.38 -3.98
C VAL A 627 7.20 15.90 -3.71
N SER A 628 6.32 14.98 -4.10
CA SER A 628 6.57 13.53 -4.01
C SER A 628 7.31 12.97 -5.22
N GLY A 629 7.59 13.78 -6.24
CA GLY A 629 8.10 13.35 -7.54
C GLY A 629 7.02 12.87 -8.51
N ARG A 630 5.74 12.88 -8.11
CA ARG A 630 4.60 12.56 -8.99
C ARG A 630 4.43 13.57 -10.10
N LEU A 631 4.14 13.10 -11.31
CA LEU A 631 3.84 13.94 -12.46
C LEU A 631 2.53 14.71 -12.23
N ILE A 632 2.62 16.04 -12.29
CA ILE A 632 1.46 16.93 -12.36
C ILE A 632 0.93 16.91 -13.79
N SER A 633 1.84 17.06 -14.77
CA SER A 633 1.53 16.99 -16.20
C SER A 633 2.61 16.25 -16.98
N VAL A 634 2.23 15.80 -18.18
CA VAL A 634 3.09 15.20 -19.19
C VAL A 634 2.85 15.92 -20.51
N THR A 635 3.92 16.31 -21.18
CA THR A 635 3.84 16.85 -22.55
C THR A 635 4.29 15.79 -23.53
N LEU A 636 3.38 15.36 -24.41
CA LEU A 636 3.65 14.44 -25.51
C LEU A 636 4.08 15.24 -26.73
N VAL A 637 5.14 14.81 -27.41
CA VAL A 637 5.67 15.43 -28.63
C VAL A 637 5.70 14.40 -29.74
N GLY A 638 5.18 14.76 -30.92
CA GLY A 638 5.16 13.90 -32.08
C GLY A 638 4.98 14.65 -33.40
N SER A 639 4.82 13.91 -34.49
CA SER A 639 4.71 14.49 -35.85
C SER A 639 3.49 15.40 -36.05
N GLY A 640 2.44 15.22 -35.25
CA GLY A 640 1.23 16.06 -35.23
C GLY A 640 1.31 17.26 -34.27
N GLY A 641 2.49 17.54 -33.70
CA GLY A 641 2.72 18.63 -32.77
C GLY A 641 2.86 18.17 -31.32
N THR A 642 2.45 19.04 -30.40
CA THR A 642 2.65 18.84 -28.95
C THR A 642 1.32 18.93 -28.21
N ARG A 643 1.11 18.05 -27.22
CA ARG A 643 -0.06 18.10 -26.32
C ARG A 643 0.35 17.88 -24.87
N THR A 644 -0.15 18.72 -23.98
CA THR A 644 0.07 18.60 -22.53
C THR A 644 -1.20 18.11 -21.85
N VAL A 645 -1.07 17.04 -21.07
CA VAL A 645 -2.15 16.45 -20.27
C VAL A 645 -1.70 16.27 -18.83
N SER A 646 -2.62 16.13 -17.89
CA SER A 646 -2.26 15.77 -16.52
C SER A 646 -1.65 14.38 -16.45
N GLY A 647 -0.85 14.11 -15.40
CA GLY A 647 -0.32 12.78 -15.16
C GLY A 647 -1.44 11.72 -15.03
N ALA A 648 -2.59 12.10 -14.47
CA ALA A 648 -3.75 11.22 -14.34
C ALA A 648 -4.36 10.86 -15.71
N VAL A 649 -4.51 11.84 -16.62
CA VAL A 649 -4.98 11.58 -17.99
C VAL A 649 -3.99 10.70 -18.75
N PHE A 650 -2.68 10.98 -18.63
CA PHE A 650 -1.64 10.16 -19.25
C PHE A 650 -1.73 8.68 -18.81
N VAL A 651 -1.84 8.43 -17.50
CA VAL A 651 -2.01 7.09 -16.92
C VAL A 651 -3.30 6.43 -17.39
N ALA A 652 -4.42 7.18 -17.40
CA ALA A 652 -5.72 6.67 -17.82
C ALA A 652 -5.74 6.27 -19.29
N VAL A 653 -5.22 7.11 -20.19
CA VAL A 653 -5.15 6.81 -21.62
C VAL A 653 -4.23 5.62 -21.89
N PHE A 654 -3.06 5.57 -21.25
CA PHE A 654 -2.19 4.40 -21.37
C PHE A 654 -2.90 3.12 -20.93
N ASN A 655 -3.52 3.15 -19.75
CA ASN A 655 -4.22 1.99 -19.19
C ASN A 655 -5.48 1.61 -19.98
N ALA A 656 -6.13 2.53 -20.68
CA ALA A 656 -7.25 2.20 -21.56
C ALA A 656 -6.76 1.62 -22.91
N GLY A 657 -5.62 2.12 -23.41
CA GLY A 657 -5.12 1.78 -24.74
C GLY A 657 -4.21 0.56 -24.80
N ARG A 658 -3.54 0.17 -23.70
CA ARG A 658 -2.59 -0.95 -23.64
C ARG A 658 -3.27 -2.31 -23.96
N PRO A 659 -2.52 -3.29 -24.49
CA PRO A 659 -3.00 -4.67 -24.66
C PRO A 659 -3.55 -5.30 -23.40
N ALA A 660 -4.55 -6.17 -23.55
CA ALA A 660 -5.09 -6.96 -22.44
C ALA A 660 -4.01 -7.91 -21.90
N GLY A 661 -3.83 -7.90 -20.57
CA GLY A 661 -2.79 -8.69 -19.89
C GLY A 661 -1.52 -7.88 -19.54
N ASP A 662 -1.28 -6.74 -20.19
CA ASP A 662 -0.16 -5.88 -19.85
C ASP A 662 -0.34 -5.20 -18.48
N ALA A 663 0.76 -5.11 -17.73
CA ALA A 663 0.79 -4.42 -16.44
C ALA A 663 0.38 -2.94 -16.61
N PRO A 664 -0.59 -2.44 -15.83
CA PRO A 664 -0.98 -1.04 -15.91
C PRO A 664 0.07 -0.13 -15.26
N LEU A 665 0.10 1.14 -15.67
CA LEU A 665 0.69 2.20 -14.87
C LEU A 665 -0.13 2.34 -13.58
N ARG A 666 0.54 2.25 -12.42
CA ARG A 666 -0.13 2.26 -11.11
C ARG A 666 -0.31 3.67 -10.54
N GLY A 667 0.33 4.68 -11.09
CA GLY A 667 0.20 6.04 -10.60
C GLY A 667 1.12 6.99 -11.34
N THR A 668 1.15 8.24 -10.90
CA THR A 668 1.90 9.32 -11.55
C THR A 668 3.35 9.44 -11.04
N LEU A 669 3.77 8.62 -10.08
CA LEU A 669 5.17 8.50 -9.67
C LEU A 669 5.86 7.51 -10.61
N LEU A 670 6.14 7.98 -11.83
CA LEU A 670 6.76 7.19 -12.89
C LEU A 670 7.80 8.01 -13.66
N ASP A 671 8.65 7.29 -14.38
CA ASP A 671 9.58 7.81 -15.39
C ASP A 671 9.86 6.72 -16.44
N VAL A 672 10.62 7.04 -17.49
CA VAL A 672 11.17 6.05 -18.44
C VAL A 672 12.51 5.48 -17.98
N ARG A 673 13.01 5.97 -16.84
CA ARG A 673 14.16 5.44 -16.09
C ARG A 673 13.71 4.99 -14.70
N PRO A 674 14.49 4.17 -13.97
CA PRO A 674 14.17 3.84 -12.59
C PRO A 674 13.95 5.09 -11.72
N VAL A 675 12.84 5.13 -10.98
CA VAL A 675 12.51 6.23 -10.07
C VAL A 675 13.29 6.02 -8.75
N PRO A 676 14.09 7.01 -8.30
CA PRO A 676 14.90 6.91 -7.08
C PRO A 676 14.10 6.62 -5.80
#